data_AF-A0A9D3S0J8-F1
#
_entry.id   AF-A0A9D3S0J8-F1
#
_cell.length_a   1.000
_cell.length_b   1.000
_cell.length_c   1.000
_cell.angle_alpha   90.00
_cell.angle_beta   90.00
_cell.angle_gamma   90.00
#
_symmetry.space_group_name_H-M   'P 1'
#
loop_
_entity.id
_entity.type
_entity.pdbx_description
1 polymer ?
#
loop_
_entity_poly.entity_id
_entity_poly.type
_entity_poly.pdbx_seq_one_letter_code
_entity_poly.pdbx_strand_id
1 'polypeptide(L)'
;MPSNELKQRKKTPQGKQDDKSDDTSKPTAKEDEAKKADVTEGKLCAGERPTSQTLDLRTIACLLSIAVCLSLSWVVLQQNIKFAEVEEKYKLLYQKTAVLQELENEIGQITRKLDSSENDLQGAMSSVSLVNKLERDISGLHAAIMAIQDSEHSASLDIQGINRHFLNVTEAWQASLELITRDIGGLKAESRAAHGRVTEKVNEAEGKARATRKRLAELEDSTRMNARALENTEEDDARRVRDQLDWNTRQIGQLEERQRALSRRDAELRDALAEHLPRAERCEHLPAVEDAVRSILRLAADLGAAQRRVEELTLQVFGVEDSALKAVSEILAIQQALDAMQADNSILKMRNDLGVVKETVKEMYRARRELAHPEPPSQQEAQDEGEPDKLPEHEPAELGDFKGVQVLVEKLEGQSVLSHVENLDRDVSQLKEWVSGLTEKREKLQENLSGLSQAVRGIEERTTVITQDVSAKVASVRTDVRRMAGLESEVEALLASEQELEEKVAHAERAMVKRIGDVLASSIDRVTVLKSSTDRNGQSLERLRRQLAELSAADAALAGRLQTLESGRARLLKTVTFASDLKPKVSTIKKDFALLEPQMADLTLRIGRLAEDMMRREEDIAVLRETLANLTAVQGDLRSVQQQLTQVPNISDVFPQTNEPGE
;
A
#
# COMPACT_ATOMS: atom_id res chain seq x y z
N MET A 1 -17.38 -0.73 53.21
CA MET A 1 -18.50 0.20 53.49
C MET A 1 -19.80 -0.60 53.36
N PRO A 2 -20.82 -0.30 54.19
CA PRO A 2 -21.24 -1.27 55.23
C PRO A 2 -22.34 -2.25 54.78
N SER A 3 -22.37 -3.52 55.20
CA SER A 3 -22.68 -4.09 56.55
C SER A 3 -24.19 -4.04 56.87
N ASN A 4 -24.83 -5.09 57.41
CA ASN A 4 -24.72 -5.71 58.76
C ASN A 4 -25.24 -7.18 58.72
N GLU A 5 -25.11 -8.10 59.70
CA GLU A 5 -24.51 -8.18 61.06
C GLU A 5 -24.16 -9.68 61.35
N LEU A 6 -23.09 -10.07 62.07
CA LEU A 6 -22.96 -10.32 63.53
C LEU A 6 -24.01 -11.30 64.14
N LYS A 7 -23.72 -12.21 65.11
CA LYS A 7 -22.48 -12.52 65.87
C LYS A 7 -22.45 -13.92 66.53
N GLN A 8 -21.24 -14.51 66.57
CA GLN A 8 -20.68 -15.60 67.42
C GLN A 8 -21.42 -16.12 68.68
N ARG A 9 -21.44 -17.46 68.87
CA ARG A 9 -21.20 -18.17 70.16
C ARG A 9 -20.97 -19.70 69.93
N LYS A 10 -20.31 -20.49 70.81
CA LYS A 10 -18.90 -20.52 71.30
C LYS A 10 -18.68 -21.83 72.11
N LYS A 11 -17.50 -22.46 71.98
CA LYS A 11 -16.92 -23.57 72.80
C LYS A 11 -17.50 -25.01 72.65
N THR A 12 -16.64 -25.91 72.17
CA THR A 12 -16.49 -27.31 72.64
C THR A 12 -15.72 -27.35 73.99
N PRO A 13 -15.70 -28.51 74.67
CA PRO A 13 -14.48 -28.99 75.33
C PRO A 13 -14.09 -30.42 74.89
N GLN A 14 -12.85 -30.83 75.19
CA GLN A 14 -12.25 -32.12 74.81
C GLN A 14 -11.57 -32.77 76.02
N GLY A 15 -11.72 -34.09 76.17
CA GLY A 15 -10.94 -34.98 77.06
C GLY A 15 -11.14 -36.43 76.59
N LYS A 16 -10.10 -37.26 76.39
CA LYS A 16 -9.08 -37.79 77.33
C LYS A 16 -9.63 -38.87 78.28
N GLN A 17 -8.92 -39.97 78.57
CA GLN A 17 -7.83 -40.70 77.88
C GLN A 17 -7.58 -42.00 78.65
N ASP A 18 -7.21 -43.09 77.96
CA ASP A 18 -6.54 -44.31 78.49
C ASP A 18 -7.31 -45.12 79.59
N ASP A 19 -6.94 -46.35 79.97
CA ASP A 19 -5.79 -47.18 79.56
C ASP A 19 -6.07 -48.71 79.45
N LYS A 20 -5.03 -49.46 79.01
CA LYS A 20 -4.73 -50.94 79.00
C LYS A 20 -5.40 -51.80 80.10
N SER A 21 -5.50 -53.14 80.00
CA SER A 21 -4.58 -54.18 79.47
C SER A 21 -5.32 -55.42 78.93
N ASP A 22 -4.93 -56.15 77.87
CA ASP A 22 -3.62 -56.74 77.45
C ASP A 22 -3.31 -58.08 78.14
N ASP A 23 -3.28 -59.21 77.38
CA ASP A 23 -2.30 -60.31 77.55
C ASP A 23 -2.25 -61.38 76.41
N THR A 24 -1.02 -61.83 76.11
CA THR A 24 -0.57 -63.21 75.74
C THR A 24 -1.08 -63.99 74.48
N SER A 25 -0.28 -63.86 73.40
CA SER A 25 0.58 -64.93 72.81
C SER A 25 0.13 -65.92 71.69
N LYS A 26 1.19 -66.35 70.97
CA LYS A 26 1.34 -67.21 69.77
C LYS A 26 1.36 -68.73 70.12
N PRO A 27 1.29 -69.70 69.17
CA PRO A 27 2.51 -70.09 68.39
C PRO A 27 2.32 -70.69 66.94
N THR A 28 3.37 -70.56 66.10
CA THR A 28 3.94 -71.49 65.04
C THR A 28 3.07 -72.30 64.05
N ALA A 29 3.48 -72.71 62.82
CA ALA A 29 4.60 -72.48 61.85
C ALA A 29 4.18 -73.14 60.48
N LYS A 30 4.54 -72.71 59.25
CA LYS A 30 5.80 -72.84 58.45
C LYS A 30 6.45 -74.25 58.45
N GLU A 31 7.01 -74.88 57.40
CA GLU A 31 7.18 -74.72 55.91
C GLU A 31 8.01 -75.96 55.41
N ASP A 32 8.09 -76.46 54.15
CA ASP A 32 7.30 -76.41 52.90
C ASP A 32 7.82 -77.47 51.84
N GLU A 33 7.54 -77.31 50.54
CA GLU A 33 8.11 -77.95 49.31
C GLU A 33 7.75 -79.42 48.88
N ALA A 34 6.93 -79.51 47.81
CA ALA A 34 7.28 -79.99 46.45
C ALA A 34 7.43 -81.50 46.01
N LYS A 35 6.78 -81.78 44.85
CA LYS A 35 7.18 -82.59 43.64
C LYS A 35 6.68 -84.05 43.39
N LYS A 36 6.28 -84.25 42.10
CA LYS A 36 5.98 -85.49 41.31
C LYS A 36 4.65 -86.23 41.65
N ALA A 37 3.68 -86.41 40.73
CA ALA A 37 3.61 -87.12 39.41
C ALA A 37 3.24 -88.62 39.58
N ASP A 38 2.50 -89.31 38.69
CA ASP A 38 2.28 -89.11 37.23
C ASP A 38 1.01 -89.84 36.67
N VAL A 39 0.71 -89.65 35.36
CA VAL A 39 -0.15 -90.42 34.41
C VAL A 39 -1.67 -90.55 34.60
N THR A 40 -2.44 -89.96 33.67
CA THR A 40 -3.49 -90.58 32.79
C THR A 40 -4.28 -89.49 32.06
N GLU A 41 -4.84 -89.67 30.85
CA GLU A 41 -4.35 -89.98 29.49
C GLU A 41 -5.54 -89.65 28.53
N GLY A 42 -5.29 -89.30 27.25
CA GLY A 42 -6.34 -89.04 26.23
C GLY A 42 -6.98 -87.62 26.22
N LYS A 43 -6.82 -86.73 25.21
CA LYS A 43 -6.20 -86.77 23.86
C LYS A 43 -7.00 -87.60 22.83
N LEU A 44 -7.35 -87.15 21.60
CA LEU A 44 -7.20 -85.92 20.78
C LEU A 44 -8.41 -85.84 19.81
N CYS A 45 -8.90 -84.70 19.31
CA CYS A 45 -8.52 -83.97 18.07
C CYS A 45 -9.57 -82.85 17.86
N ALA A 46 -9.42 -81.76 17.11
CA ALA A 46 -8.34 -80.97 16.49
C ALA A 46 -9.07 -80.03 15.48
N GLY A 47 -8.93 -78.70 15.54
CA GLY A 47 -9.66 -77.80 14.61
C GLY A 47 -9.54 -76.28 14.87
N GLU A 48 -8.58 -75.65 14.18
CA GLU A 48 -8.56 -74.24 13.74
C GLU A 48 -8.66 -73.06 14.76
N ARG A 49 -8.65 -71.83 14.22
CA ARG A 49 -8.62 -70.47 14.83
C ARG A 49 -9.57 -69.57 13.99
N PRO A 50 -10.01 -68.35 14.39
CA PRO A 50 -9.41 -67.42 15.37
C PRO A 50 -10.38 -66.58 16.27
N THR A 51 -9.79 -65.67 17.08
CA THR A 51 -10.33 -64.39 17.62
C THR A 51 -11.70 -64.30 18.33
N SER A 52 -11.65 -63.82 19.58
CA SER A 52 -12.63 -62.93 20.27
C SER A 52 -14.07 -63.41 20.48
N GLN A 53 -14.58 -63.30 21.72
CA GLN A 53 -15.74 -62.44 22.06
C GLN A 53 -16.15 -62.51 23.54
N THR A 54 -16.77 -61.41 24.00
CA THR A 54 -17.76 -61.22 25.09
C THR A 54 -17.94 -62.28 26.20
N LEU A 55 -18.07 -61.80 27.45
CA LEU A 55 -19.00 -62.42 28.41
C LEU A 55 -20.40 -62.43 27.79
N ASP A 56 -20.93 -63.60 27.43
CA ASP A 56 -22.21 -63.74 26.73
C ASP A 56 -23.35 -63.14 27.58
N LEU A 57 -24.19 -62.33 26.92
CA LEU A 57 -25.37 -61.73 27.51
C LEU A 57 -26.32 -62.81 28.08
N ARG A 58 -26.33 -64.02 27.50
CA ARG A 58 -27.04 -65.18 28.05
C ARG A 58 -26.55 -65.57 29.44
N THR A 59 -25.25 -65.57 29.72
CA THR A 59 -24.73 -66.01 31.03
C THR A 59 -25.15 -65.03 32.14
N ILE A 60 -25.13 -63.74 31.84
CA ILE A 60 -25.62 -62.69 32.73
C ILE A 60 -27.15 -62.77 32.87
N ALA A 61 -27.88 -63.00 31.76
CA ALA A 61 -29.33 -63.22 31.80
C ALA A 61 -29.72 -64.46 32.60
N CYS A 62 -28.93 -65.54 32.57
CA CYS A 62 -29.14 -66.73 33.39
C CYS A 62 -28.95 -66.41 34.89
N LEU A 63 -27.90 -65.68 35.28
CA LEU A 63 -27.69 -65.25 36.67
C LEU A 63 -28.80 -64.32 37.16
N LEU A 64 -29.26 -63.38 36.33
CA LEU A 64 -30.41 -62.53 36.62
C LEU A 64 -31.71 -63.33 36.69
N SER A 65 -31.92 -64.33 35.82
CA SER A 65 -33.10 -65.20 35.88
C SER A 65 -33.09 -66.08 37.13
N ILE A 66 -31.93 -66.56 37.60
CA ILE A 66 -31.81 -67.29 38.87
C ILE A 66 -32.12 -66.35 40.04
N ALA A 67 -31.61 -65.12 40.05
CA ALA A 67 -31.95 -64.13 41.08
C ALA A 67 -33.45 -63.79 41.10
N VAL A 68 -34.06 -63.61 39.92
CA VAL A 68 -35.51 -63.39 39.78
C VAL A 68 -36.29 -64.61 40.23
N CYS A 69 -35.92 -65.83 39.81
CA CYS A 69 -36.56 -67.07 40.25
C CYS A 69 -36.42 -67.32 41.76
N LEU A 70 -35.30 -66.95 42.38
CA LEU A 70 -35.13 -67.00 43.84
C LEU A 70 -36.00 -65.95 44.55
N SER A 71 -36.11 -64.74 44.01
CA SER A 71 -37.02 -63.70 44.55
C SER A 71 -38.50 -64.10 44.40
N LEU A 72 -38.88 -64.70 43.26
CA LEU A 72 -40.21 -65.25 43.03
C LEU A 72 -40.47 -66.47 43.94
N SER A 73 -39.48 -67.35 44.14
CA SER A 73 -39.59 -68.47 45.08
C SER A 73 -39.76 -67.98 46.52
N TRP A 74 -39.07 -66.90 46.91
CA TRP A 74 -39.22 -66.26 48.22
C TRP A 74 -40.60 -65.59 48.38
N VAL A 75 -41.07 -64.87 47.35
CA VAL A 75 -42.43 -64.29 47.34
C VAL A 75 -43.50 -65.38 47.35
N VAL A 76 -43.30 -66.49 46.63
CA VAL A 76 -44.20 -67.67 46.66
C VAL A 76 -44.14 -68.36 48.02
N LEU A 77 -42.98 -68.45 48.70
CA LEU A 77 -42.90 -68.91 50.09
C LEU A 77 -43.62 -67.96 51.06
N GLN A 78 -43.46 -66.65 50.89
CA GLN A 78 -44.12 -65.63 51.72
C GLN A 78 -45.63 -65.55 51.46
N GLN A 79 -46.07 -65.83 50.22
CA GLN A 79 -47.47 -66.06 49.88
C GLN A 79 -47.94 -67.39 50.46
N ASN A 80 -47.20 -68.50 50.33
CA ASN A 80 -47.57 -69.82 50.87
C ASN A 80 -47.67 -69.84 52.40
N ILE A 81 -46.91 -69.04 53.14
CA ILE A 81 -47.10 -68.91 54.59
C ILE A 81 -48.44 -68.22 54.91
N LYS A 82 -48.80 -67.16 54.17
CA LYS A 82 -50.12 -66.52 54.30
C LYS A 82 -51.26 -67.39 53.75
N PHE A 83 -50.99 -68.17 52.71
CA PHE A 83 -51.93 -69.13 52.14
C PHE A 83 -52.11 -70.32 53.08
N ALA A 84 -51.09 -70.75 53.82
CA ALA A 84 -51.21 -71.75 54.87
C ALA A 84 -52.03 -71.22 56.06
N GLU A 85 -51.85 -69.96 56.47
CA GLU A 85 -52.71 -69.33 57.50
C GLU A 85 -54.18 -69.22 57.02
N VAL A 86 -54.40 -68.90 55.74
CA VAL A 86 -55.74 -68.84 55.13
C VAL A 86 -56.31 -70.24 54.90
N GLU A 87 -55.51 -71.23 54.50
CA GLU A 87 -55.90 -72.63 54.27
C GLU A 87 -56.15 -73.36 55.59
N GLU A 88 -55.43 -73.05 56.66
CA GLU A 88 -55.73 -73.51 58.02
C GLU A 88 -57.07 -72.92 58.50
N LYS A 89 -57.33 -71.62 58.23
CA LYS A 89 -58.64 -71.01 58.46
C LYS A 89 -59.75 -71.57 57.55
N TYR A 90 -59.43 -71.93 56.31
CA TYR A 90 -60.37 -72.58 55.38
C TYR A 90 -60.65 -74.03 55.77
N LYS A 91 -59.65 -74.77 56.27
CA LYS A 91 -59.81 -76.10 56.87
C LYS A 91 -60.59 -76.02 58.17
N LEU A 92 -60.36 -75.01 59.02
CA LEU A 92 -61.18 -74.77 60.22
C LEU A 92 -62.65 -74.49 59.86
N LEU A 93 -62.91 -73.77 58.76
CA LEU A 93 -64.25 -73.55 58.23
C LEU A 93 -64.86 -74.82 57.61
N TYR A 94 -64.10 -75.59 56.83
CA TYR A 94 -64.55 -76.85 56.21
C TYR A 94 -64.74 -77.98 57.24
N GLN A 95 -63.96 -77.97 58.32
CA GLN A 95 -64.11 -78.83 59.48
C GLN A 95 -65.30 -78.38 60.36
N LYS A 96 -65.65 -77.09 60.36
CA LYS A 96 -66.98 -76.62 60.79
C LYS A 96 -68.11 -77.10 59.87
N THR A 97 -67.87 -77.34 58.58
CA THR A 97 -68.84 -78.05 57.71
C THR A 97 -68.95 -79.53 58.07
N ALA A 98 -67.88 -80.17 58.57
CA ALA A 98 -68.02 -81.50 59.19
C ALA A 98 -68.86 -81.45 60.49
N VAL A 99 -68.77 -80.36 61.27
CA VAL A 99 -69.70 -80.11 62.39
C VAL A 99 -71.13 -79.84 61.89
N LEU A 100 -71.35 -79.33 60.68
CA LEU A 100 -72.69 -79.30 60.06
C LEU A 100 -73.21 -80.70 59.70
N GLN A 101 -72.34 -81.69 59.47
CA GLN A 101 -72.74 -83.08 59.22
C GLN A 101 -72.88 -83.92 60.50
N GLU A 102 -72.17 -83.55 61.58
CA GLU A 102 -72.52 -83.96 62.94
C GLU A 102 -73.89 -83.37 63.32
N LEU A 103 -74.14 -82.09 63.02
CA LEU A 103 -75.44 -81.45 63.20
C LEU A 103 -76.52 -82.06 62.31
N GLU A 104 -76.22 -82.52 61.09
CA GLU A 104 -77.17 -83.23 60.22
C GLU A 104 -77.51 -84.63 60.78
N ASN A 105 -76.55 -85.32 61.41
CA ASN A 105 -76.80 -86.55 62.17
C ASN A 105 -77.58 -86.29 63.47
N GLU A 106 -77.33 -85.19 64.17
CA GLU A 106 -78.13 -84.75 65.32
C GLU A 106 -79.55 -84.34 64.87
N ILE A 107 -79.71 -83.65 63.75
CA ILE A 107 -81.02 -83.34 63.14
C ILE A 107 -81.72 -84.63 62.70
N GLY A 108 -81.00 -85.63 62.20
CA GLY A 108 -81.53 -86.97 61.93
C GLY A 108 -81.96 -87.72 63.19
N GLN A 109 -81.22 -87.59 64.30
CA GLN A 109 -81.67 -88.06 65.61
C GLN A 109 -82.88 -87.27 66.12
N ILE A 110 -82.88 -85.94 65.99
CA ILE A 110 -83.95 -85.05 66.44
C ILE A 110 -85.23 -85.30 65.63
N THR A 111 -85.12 -85.63 64.34
CA THR A 111 -86.27 -86.00 63.48
C THR A 111 -86.89 -87.32 63.94
N ARG A 112 -86.09 -88.36 64.20
CA ARG A 112 -86.59 -89.63 64.78
C ARG A 112 -87.09 -89.47 66.21
N LYS A 113 -86.50 -88.54 66.98
CA LYS A 113 -87.00 -88.13 68.28
C LYS A 113 -88.26 -87.27 68.17
N LEU A 114 -88.54 -86.61 67.04
CA LEU A 114 -89.80 -85.90 66.76
C LEU A 114 -90.94 -86.89 66.49
N ASP A 115 -90.74 -87.90 65.63
CA ASP A 115 -91.71 -89.00 65.42
C ASP A 115 -92.05 -89.69 66.76
N SER A 116 -91.04 -89.90 67.62
CA SER A 116 -91.25 -90.42 68.98
C SER A 116 -91.90 -89.41 69.92
N SER A 117 -91.57 -88.12 69.78
CA SER A 117 -92.01 -87.04 70.68
C SER A 117 -93.40 -86.52 70.34
N GLU A 118 -93.95 -86.68 69.14
CA GLU A 118 -95.29 -86.16 68.82
C GLU A 118 -96.37 -86.80 69.73
N ASN A 119 -96.20 -88.09 70.02
CA ASN A 119 -97.04 -88.83 70.96
C ASN A 119 -96.88 -88.36 72.43
N ASP A 120 -95.67 -87.97 72.84
CA ASP A 120 -95.42 -87.40 74.18
C ASP A 120 -95.81 -85.91 74.27
N LEU A 121 -95.73 -85.17 73.15
CA LEU A 121 -95.98 -83.74 73.05
C LEU A 121 -97.47 -83.44 73.25
N GLN A 122 -98.36 -84.31 72.77
CA GLN A 122 -99.80 -84.18 73.03
C GLN A 122 -100.14 -84.29 74.54
N GLY A 123 -99.27 -84.90 75.36
CA GLY A 123 -99.34 -84.82 76.82
C GLY A 123 -98.61 -83.59 77.40
N ALA A 124 -97.40 -83.29 76.90
CA ALA A 124 -96.54 -82.22 77.41
C ALA A 124 -97.06 -80.79 77.12
N MET A 125 -97.92 -80.62 76.11
CA MET A 125 -98.63 -79.37 75.75
C MET A 125 -99.45 -78.77 76.90
N SER A 126 -99.66 -79.49 78.00
CA SER A 126 -100.27 -78.99 79.24
C SER A 126 -99.32 -78.17 80.13
N SER A 127 -98.02 -78.09 79.83
CA SER A 127 -97.00 -77.52 80.73
C SER A 127 -96.48 -76.13 80.30
N VAL A 128 -96.91 -75.09 81.03
CA VAL A 128 -96.61 -73.67 80.78
C VAL A 128 -95.10 -73.34 80.77
N SER A 129 -94.25 -74.15 81.41
CA SER A 129 -92.80 -73.88 81.48
C SER A 129 -92.08 -73.96 80.14
N LEU A 130 -92.58 -74.72 79.16
CA LEU A 130 -91.99 -74.77 77.82
C LEU A 130 -92.37 -73.53 76.98
N VAL A 131 -93.60 -73.02 77.13
CA VAL A 131 -94.01 -71.74 76.52
C VAL A 131 -93.15 -70.60 77.05
N ASN A 132 -93.01 -70.51 78.37
CA ASN A 132 -92.15 -69.53 79.05
C ASN A 132 -90.65 -69.78 78.80
N LYS A 133 -90.25 -70.84 78.09
CA LYS A 133 -88.89 -71.03 77.56
C LYS A 133 -88.81 -70.51 76.14
N LEU A 134 -89.71 -70.95 75.26
CA LEU A 134 -89.80 -70.52 73.87
C LEU A 134 -89.93 -68.98 73.75
N GLU A 135 -90.74 -68.34 74.59
CA GLU A 135 -90.89 -66.87 74.64
C GLU A 135 -89.56 -66.16 74.98
N ARG A 136 -88.74 -66.74 75.87
CA ARG A 136 -87.43 -66.20 76.24
C ARG A 136 -86.39 -66.45 75.15
N ASP A 137 -86.45 -67.61 74.49
CA ASP A 137 -85.59 -67.95 73.37
C ASP A 137 -85.92 -67.08 72.14
N ILE A 138 -87.21 -66.78 71.89
CA ILE A 138 -87.68 -65.78 70.90
C ILE A 138 -87.25 -64.37 71.29
N SER A 139 -87.37 -63.97 72.56
CA SER A 139 -86.90 -62.65 73.02
C SER A 139 -85.39 -62.49 72.87
N GLY A 140 -84.61 -63.55 73.14
CA GLY A 140 -83.17 -63.59 72.92
C GLY A 140 -82.81 -63.55 71.44
N LEU A 141 -83.56 -64.26 70.59
CA LEU A 141 -83.43 -64.20 69.13
C LEU A 141 -83.74 -62.79 68.61
N HIS A 142 -84.78 -62.12 69.12
CA HIS A 142 -85.15 -60.76 68.72
C HIS A 142 -84.08 -59.72 69.15
N ALA A 143 -83.50 -59.88 70.35
CA ALA A 143 -82.37 -59.05 70.79
C ALA A 143 -81.12 -59.28 69.91
N ALA A 144 -80.84 -60.53 69.52
CA ALA A 144 -79.76 -60.86 68.58
C ALA A 144 -80.02 -60.31 67.17
N ILE A 145 -81.27 -60.36 66.68
CA ILE A 145 -81.71 -59.77 65.40
C ILE A 145 -81.46 -58.27 65.38
N MET A 146 -81.84 -57.54 66.44
CA MET A 146 -81.59 -56.09 66.52
C MET A 146 -80.09 -55.78 66.54
N ALA A 147 -79.28 -56.52 67.32
CA ALA A 147 -77.83 -56.36 67.35
C ALA A 147 -77.17 -56.65 65.97
N ILE A 148 -77.65 -57.66 65.25
CA ILE A 148 -77.22 -57.95 63.87
C ILE A 148 -77.59 -56.78 62.95
N GLN A 149 -78.83 -56.28 63.02
CA GLN A 149 -79.33 -55.23 62.13
C GLN A 149 -78.62 -53.88 62.34
N ASP A 150 -78.33 -53.50 63.60
CA ASP A 150 -77.52 -52.31 63.90
C ASP A 150 -76.07 -52.48 63.39
N SER A 151 -75.47 -53.68 63.55
CA SER A 151 -74.13 -53.96 63.02
C SER A 151 -74.07 -53.94 61.48
N GLU A 152 -75.14 -54.40 60.82
CA GLU A 152 -75.30 -54.37 59.36
C GLU A 152 -75.46 -52.92 58.86
N HIS A 153 -76.23 -52.09 59.56
CA HIS A 153 -76.36 -50.66 59.25
C HIS A 153 -75.05 -49.90 59.44
N SER A 154 -74.29 -50.16 60.52
CA SER A 154 -72.93 -49.60 60.67
C SER A 154 -72.04 -50.04 59.51
N ALA A 155 -71.96 -51.34 59.22
CA ALA A 155 -71.13 -51.86 58.14
C ALA A 155 -71.51 -51.29 56.76
N SER A 156 -72.79 -51.05 56.50
CA SER A 156 -73.24 -50.40 55.26
C SER A 156 -72.80 -48.94 55.16
N LEU A 157 -72.90 -48.18 56.26
CA LEU A 157 -72.41 -46.79 56.34
C LEU A 157 -70.88 -46.71 56.22
N ASP A 158 -70.15 -47.64 56.86
CA ASP A 158 -68.70 -47.75 56.77
C ASP A 158 -68.26 -48.09 55.34
N ILE A 159 -68.93 -49.05 54.67
CA ILE A 159 -68.68 -49.37 53.25
C ILE A 159 -68.95 -48.14 52.35
N GLN A 160 -70.00 -47.35 52.60
CA GLN A 160 -70.23 -46.11 51.87
C GLN A 160 -69.17 -45.03 52.15
N GLY A 161 -68.69 -44.93 53.39
CA GLY A 161 -67.58 -44.04 53.77
C GLY A 161 -66.28 -44.42 53.07
N ILE A 162 -65.96 -45.71 53.06
CA ILE A 162 -64.81 -46.31 52.37
C ILE A 162 -64.91 -46.09 50.85
N ASN A 163 -66.07 -46.33 50.24
CA ASN A 163 -66.28 -46.11 48.80
C ASN A 163 -66.09 -44.62 48.43
N ARG A 164 -66.64 -43.69 49.22
CA ARG A 164 -66.44 -42.24 49.05
C ARG A 164 -64.95 -41.85 49.18
N HIS A 165 -64.23 -42.47 50.12
CA HIS A 165 -62.79 -42.25 50.26
C HIS A 165 -62.02 -42.79 49.05
N PHE A 166 -62.35 -43.98 48.54
CA PHE A 166 -61.74 -44.53 47.33
C PHE A 166 -61.99 -43.63 46.11
N LEU A 167 -63.22 -43.13 45.90
CA LEU A 167 -63.53 -42.20 44.81
C LEU A 167 -62.69 -40.92 44.89
N ASN A 168 -62.68 -40.23 46.04
CA ASN A 168 -61.89 -39.01 46.25
C ASN A 168 -60.38 -39.26 46.00
N VAL A 169 -59.86 -40.40 46.45
CA VAL A 169 -58.46 -40.80 46.22
C VAL A 169 -58.21 -41.08 44.73
N THR A 170 -59.10 -41.79 44.03
CA THR A 170 -58.99 -42.07 42.60
C THR A 170 -59.03 -40.80 41.77
N GLU A 171 -59.92 -39.85 42.08
CA GLU A 171 -59.98 -38.54 41.40
C GLU A 171 -58.69 -37.74 41.60
N ALA A 172 -58.16 -37.70 42.84
CA ALA A 172 -56.88 -37.04 43.13
C ALA A 172 -55.69 -37.70 42.41
N TRP A 173 -55.62 -39.03 42.36
CA TRP A 173 -54.62 -39.75 41.57
C TRP A 173 -54.75 -39.47 40.08
N GLN A 174 -55.98 -39.49 39.52
CA GLN A 174 -56.19 -39.25 38.11
C GLN A 174 -55.81 -37.80 37.72
N ALA A 175 -56.21 -36.80 38.50
CA ALA A 175 -55.83 -35.41 38.27
C ALA A 175 -54.30 -35.20 38.37
N SER A 176 -53.63 -35.87 39.30
CA SER A 176 -52.17 -35.87 39.43
C SER A 176 -51.47 -36.54 38.24
N LEU A 177 -52.02 -37.65 37.74
CA LEU A 177 -51.51 -38.35 36.55
C LEU A 177 -51.72 -37.55 35.27
N GLU A 178 -52.86 -36.86 35.11
CA GLU A 178 -53.10 -35.93 34.00
C GLU A 178 -52.14 -34.74 34.03
N LEU A 179 -51.80 -34.22 35.22
CA LEU A 179 -50.76 -33.20 35.41
C LEU A 179 -49.38 -33.71 34.98
N ILE A 180 -48.91 -34.83 35.57
CA ILE A 180 -47.62 -35.44 35.23
C ILE A 180 -47.52 -35.76 33.73
N THR A 181 -48.60 -36.25 33.12
CA THR A 181 -48.65 -36.56 31.69
C THR A 181 -48.55 -35.31 30.81
N ARG A 182 -49.16 -34.20 31.24
CA ARG A 182 -49.07 -32.88 30.58
C ARG A 182 -47.66 -32.31 30.69
N ASP A 183 -47.07 -32.36 31.87
CA ASP A 183 -45.76 -31.76 32.16
C ASP A 183 -44.63 -32.50 31.43
N ILE A 184 -44.66 -33.85 31.40
CA ILE A 184 -43.73 -34.65 30.59
C ILE A 184 -43.96 -34.40 29.08
N GLY A 185 -45.20 -34.17 28.67
CA GLY A 185 -45.54 -33.76 27.30
C GLY A 185 -44.92 -32.43 26.91
N GLY A 186 -45.03 -31.42 27.79
CA GLY A 186 -44.39 -30.12 27.64
C GLY A 186 -42.87 -30.22 27.59
N LEU A 187 -42.26 -30.89 28.57
CA LEU A 187 -40.80 -31.11 28.63
C LEU A 187 -40.25 -31.83 27.39
N LYS A 188 -41.02 -32.77 26.81
CA LYS A 188 -40.68 -33.44 25.56
C LYS A 188 -40.75 -32.51 24.35
N ALA A 189 -41.74 -31.63 24.27
CA ALA A 189 -41.83 -30.62 23.21
C ALA A 189 -40.71 -29.58 23.33
N GLU A 190 -40.45 -29.10 24.55
CA GLU A 190 -39.40 -28.12 24.84
C GLU A 190 -38.00 -28.67 24.56
N SER A 191 -37.66 -29.87 25.04
CA SER A 191 -36.36 -30.51 24.77
C SER A 191 -36.10 -30.71 23.28
N ARG A 192 -37.14 -31.05 22.49
CA ARG A 192 -37.03 -31.17 21.04
C ARG A 192 -36.86 -29.82 20.34
N ALA A 193 -37.60 -28.81 20.76
CA ALA A 193 -37.47 -27.46 20.22
C ALA A 193 -36.11 -26.83 20.59
N ALA A 194 -35.59 -27.10 21.79
CA ALA A 194 -34.25 -26.71 22.22
C ALA A 194 -33.17 -27.39 21.38
N HIS A 195 -33.23 -28.72 21.25
CA HIS A 195 -32.32 -29.49 20.40
C HIS A 195 -32.32 -28.97 18.95
N GLY A 196 -33.49 -28.76 18.35
CA GLY A 196 -33.60 -28.26 16.97
C GLY A 196 -32.88 -26.92 16.78
N ARG A 197 -33.16 -25.94 17.66
CA ARG A 197 -32.53 -24.61 17.63
C ARG A 197 -31.02 -24.65 17.89
N VAL A 198 -30.52 -25.59 18.70
CA VAL A 198 -29.08 -25.75 18.94
C VAL A 198 -28.40 -26.37 17.73
N THR A 199 -28.94 -27.47 17.18
CA THR A 199 -28.41 -28.11 15.96
C THR A 199 -28.39 -27.15 14.77
N GLU A 200 -29.43 -26.34 14.59
CA GLU A 200 -29.47 -25.31 13.54
C GLU A 200 -28.34 -24.28 13.70
N LYS A 201 -28.11 -23.76 14.92
CA LYS A 201 -27.02 -22.81 15.20
C LYS A 201 -25.63 -23.43 15.10
N VAL A 202 -25.45 -24.70 15.50
CA VAL A 202 -24.22 -25.47 15.32
C VAL A 202 -23.88 -25.57 13.83
N ASN A 203 -24.85 -26.00 13.00
CA ASN A 203 -24.67 -26.09 11.54
C ASN A 203 -24.38 -24.72 10.90
N GLU A 204 -25.06 -23.65 11.34
CA GLU A 204 -24.83 -22.30 10.83
C GLU A 204 -23.44 -21.76 11.19
N ALA A 205 -22.99 -21.99 12.43
CA ALA A 205 -21.66 -21.63 12.90
C ALA A 205 -20.56 -22.43 12.17
N GLU A 206 -20.75 -23.74 12.00
CA GLU A 206 -19.82 -24.59 11.24
C GLU A 206 -19.72 -24.15 9.78
N GLY A 207 -20.85 -23.84 9.14
CA GLY A 207 -20.90 -23.31 7.78
C GLY A 207 -20.13 -21.98 7.64
N LYS A 208 -20.29 -21.08 8.61
CA LYS A 208 -19.54 -19.81 8.69
C LYS A 208 -18.04 -20.07 8.87
N ALA A 209 -17.64 -20.93 9.82
CA ALA A 209 -16.24 -21.26 10.09
C ALA A 209 -15.55 -21.93 8.89
N ARG A 210 -16.24 -22.80 8.15
CA ARG A 210 -15.76 -23.39 6.89
C ARG A 210 -15.60 -22.33 5.79
N ALA A 211 -16.53 -21.38 5.69
CA ALA A 211 -16.49 -20.31 4.68
C ALA A 211 -15.39 -19.26 4.94
N THR A 212 -15.19 -18.84 6.20
CA THR A 212 -14.10 -17.92 6.59
C THR A 212 -12.73 -18.57 6.38
N ARG A 213 -12.57 -19.85 6.76
CA ARG A 213 -11.35 -20.64 6.54
C ARG A 213 -10.99 -20.76 5.04
N LYS A 214 -11.98 -20.87 4.15
CA LYS A 214 -11.77 -20.84 2.69
C LYS A 214 -11.33 -19.45 2.21
N ARG A 215 -12.03 -18.39 2.62
CA ARG A 215 -11.68 -17.00 2.28
C ARG A 215 -10.29 -16.60 2.77
N LEU A 216 -9.86 -17.12 3.93
CA LEU A 216 -8.53 -16.88 4.47
C LEU A 216 -7.43 -17.48 3.58
N ALA A 217 -7.61 -18.73 3.14
CA ALA A 217 -6.68 -19.38 2.20
C ALA A 217 -6.64 -18.65 0.84
N GLU A 218 -7.80 -18.23 0.32
CA GLU A 218 -7.90 -17.42 -0.91
C GLU A 218 -7.17 -16.08 -0.77
N LEU A 219 -7.28 -15.42 0.39
CA LEU A 219 -6.58 -14.16 0.70
C LEU A 219 -5.06 -14.35 0.85
N GLU A 220 -4.62 -15.41 1.52
CA GLU A 220 -3.20 -15.77 1.63
C GLU A 220 -2.56 -16.06 0.27
N ASP A 221 -3.23 -16.86 -0.57
CA ASP A 221 -2.74 -17.25 -1.89
C ASP A 221 -2.78 -16.05 -2.86
N SER A 222 -3.86 -15.25 -2.84
CA SER A 222 -3.93 -14.01 -3.61
C SER A 222 -2.83 -13.03 -3.20
N THR A 223 -2.63 -12.79 -1.90
CA THR A 223 -1.56 -11.89 -1.42
C THR A 223 -0.17 -12.41 -1.80
N ARG A 224 0.04 -13.73 -1.78
CA ARG A 224 1.28 -14.38 -2.22
C ARG A 224 1.52 -14.26 -3.72
N MET A 225 0.48 -14.33 -4.54
CA MET A 225 0.56 -14.13 -5.99
C MET A 225 0.79 -12.65 -6.32
N ASN A 226 0.02 -11.75 -5.72
CA ASN A 226 0.10 -10.31 -5.95
C ASN A 226 1.47 -9.74 -5.52
N ALA A 227 2.02 -10.17 -4.38
CA ALA A 227 3.36 -9.78 -3.94
C ALA A 227 4.45 -10.18 -4.94
N ARG A 228 4.37 -11.40 -5.51
CA ARG A 228 5.30 -11.88 -6.56
C ARG A 228 5.11 -11.16 -7.89
N ALA A 229 3.86 -10.88 -8.27
CA ALA A 229 3.57 -10.13 -9.49
C ALA A 229 4.14 -8.70 -9.40
N LEU A 230 3.87 -8.02 -8.28
CA LEU A 230 4.41 -6.68 -7.99
C LEU A 230 5.94 -6.69 -7.98
N GLU A 231 6.57 -7.63 -7.27
CA GLU A 231 8.03 -7.73 -7.21
C GLU A 231 8.66 -7.95 -8.59
N ASN A 232 8.09 -8.84 -9.42
CA ASN A 232 8.54 -9.03 -10.80
C ASN A 232 8.40 -7.74 -11.63
N THR A 233 7.24 -7.05 -11.56
CA THR A 233 7.04 -5.81 -12.32
C THR A 233 7.96 -4.68 -11.85
N GLU A 234 8.17 -4.53 -10.54
CA GLU A 234 9.11 -3.54 -10.01
C GLU A 234 10.56 -3.87 -10.34
N GLU A 235 10.92 -5.16 -10.39
CA GLU A 235 12.24 -5.58 -10.86
C GLU A 235 12.45 -5.23 -12.33
N ASP A 236 11.50 -5.58 -13.22
CA ASP A 236 11.60 -5.27 -14.64
C ASP A 236 11.58 -3.76 -14.91
N ASP A 237 10.80 -2.99 -14.16
CA ASP A 237 10.78 -1.53 -14.24
C ASP A 237 12.11 -0.92 -13.75
N ALA A 238 12.61 -1.39 -12.61
CA ALA A 238 13.91 -0.96 -12.09
C ALA A 238 15.08 -1.39 -12.98
N ARG A 239 14.98 -2.53 -13.69
CA ARG A 239 15.95 -2.96 -14.71
C ARG A 239 15.93 -1.98 -15.90
N ARG A 240 14.76 -1.69 -16.49
CA ARG A 240 14.64 -0.73 -17.60
C ARG A 240 15.16 0.67 -17.24
N VAL A 241 14.87 1.17 -16.03
CA VAL A 241 15.41 2.47 -15.56
C VAL A 241 16.92 2.39 -15.31
N ARG A 242 17.44 1.27 -14.79
CA ARG A 242 18.89 1.07 -14.59
C ARG A 242 19.64 1.05 -15.92
N ASP A 243 19.14 0.31 -16.92
CA ASP A 243 19.76 0.24 -18.24
C ASP A 243 19.78 1.61 -18.94
N GLN A 244 18.71 2.40 -18.79
CA GLN A 244 18.67 3.77 -19.29
C GLN A 244 19.64 4.70 -18.54
N LEU A 245 19.77 4.55 -17.21
CA LEU A 245 20.76 5.31 -16.42
C LEU A 245 22.18 4.92 -16.79
N ASP A 246 22.48 3.64 -17.00
CA ASP A 246 23.81 3.17 -17.42
C ASP A 246 24.14 3.58 -18.86
N TRP A 247 23.14 3.66 -19.75
CA TRP A 247 23.31 4.28 -21.06
C TRP A 247 23.61 5.79 -20.93
N ASN A 248 22.87 6.52 -20.09
CA ASN A 248 23.14 7.93 -19.79
C ASN A 248 24.57 8.12 -19.25
N THR A 249 25.03 7.27 -18.33
CA THR A 249 26.42 7.27 -17.79
C THR A 249 27.45 7.16 -18.92
N ARG A 250 27.23 6.28 -19.89
CA ARG A 250 28.11 6.10 -21.05
C ARG A 250 28.11 7.31 -21.99
N GLN A 251 26.96 7.93 -22.24
CA GLN A 251 26.87 9.16 -23.04
C GLN A 251 27.58 10.34 -22.35
N ILE A 252 27.39 10.49 -21.03
CA ILE A 252 28.08 11.49 -20.21
C ILE A 252 29.60 11.31 -20.32
N GLY A 253 30.11 10.09 -20.18
CA GLY A 253 31.54 9.79 -20.36
C GLY A 253 32.08 10.19 -21.75
N GLN A 254 31.35 9.90 -22.83
CA GLN A 254 31.73 10.31 -24.19
C GLN A 254 31.72 11.84 -24.37
N LEU A 255 30.79 12.55 -23.73
CA LEU A 255 30.78 14.02 -23.72
C LEU A 255 31.97 14.59 -22.94
N GLU A 256 32.32 13.99 -21.79
CA GLU A 256 33.50 14.40 -21.01
C GLU A 256 34.80 14.19 -21.81
N GLU A 257 34.92 13.09 -22.56
CA GLU A 257 36.06 12.84 -23.45
C GLU A 257 36.15 13.85 -24.59
N ARG A 258 35.02 14.15 -25.27
CA ARG A 258 34.97 15.18 -26.32
C ARG A 258 35.34 16.57 -25.79
N GLN A 259 34.84 16.93 -24.61
CA GLN A 259 35.18 18.20 -23.95
C GLN A 259 36.67 18.28 -23.59
N ARG A 260 37.25 17.22 -23.03
CA ARG A 260 38.70 17.13 -22.75
C ARG A 260 39.54 17.29 -24.03
N ALA A 261 39.08 16.73 -25.15
CA ALA A 261 39.75 16.86 -26.44
C ALA A 261 39.67 18.29 -27.02
N LEU A 262 38.54 18.99 -26.87
CA LEU A 262 38.43 20.42 -27.23
C LEU A 262 39.30 21.30 -26.33
N SER A 263 39.25 21.09 -25.01
CA SER A 263 40.06 21.84 -24.04
C SER A 263 41.58 21.79 -24.30
N ARG A 264 42.07 20.69 -24.89
CA ARG A 264 43.46 20.55 -25.35
C ARG A 264 43.75 21.39 -26.59
N ARG A 265 42.88 21.31 -27.61
CA ARG A 265 43.00 22.15 -28.83
C ARG A 265 42.95 23.64 -28.51
N ASP A 266 42.11 24.04 -27.57
CA ASP A 266 42.01 25.43 -27.15
C ASP A 266 43.25 25.88 -26.36
N ALA A 267 43.97 24.98 -25.70
CA ALA A 267 45.31 25.26 -25.16
C ALA A 267 46.35 25.39 -26.29
N GLU A 268 46.43 24.40 -27.18
CA GLU A 268 47.33 24.41 -28.36
C GLU A 268 47.18 25.68 -29.20
N LEU A 269 45.94 26.14 -29.45
CA LEU A 269 45.64 27.40 -30.13
C LEU A 269 46.02 28.64 -29.32
N ARG A 270 45.80 28.64 -27.99
CA ARG A 270 46.19 29.77 -27.11
C ARG A 270 47.69 29.99 -27.11
N ASP A 271 48.46 28.91 -27.13
CA ASP A 271 49.93 28.91 -27.10
C ASP A 271 50.50 29.31 -28.47
N ALA A 272 49.99 28.75 -29.58
CA ALA A 272 50.37 29.18 -30.93
C ALA A 272 50.11 30.68 -31.16
N LEU A 273 48.96 31.19 -30.68
CA LEU A 273 48.66 32.62 -30.70
C LEU A 273 49.55 33.45 -29.76
N ALA A 274 50.13 32.86 -28.71
CA ALA A 274 51.05 33.56 -27.80
C ALA A 274 52.41 33.81 -28.46
N GLU A 275 52.85 32.95 -29.37
CA GLU A 275 54.06 33.19 -30.17
C GLU A 275 53.85 34.31 -31.22
N HIS A 276 52.66 34.39 -31.80
CA HIS A 276 52.39 35.25 -32.97
C HIS A 276 51.90 36.66 -32.60
N LEU A 277 51.13 36.83 -31.52
CA LEU A 277 50.63 38.14 -31.09
C LEU A 277 51.74 39.21 -30.89
N PRO A 278 52.82 38.96 -30.12
CA PRO A 278 53.88 39.96 -29.90
C PRO A 278 54.77 40.22 -31.12
N ARG A 279 54.60 39.45 -32.21
CA ARG A 279 55.19 39.78 -33.51
C ARG A 279 54.33 40.79 -34.28
N ALA A 280 53.01 40.66 -34.19
CA ALA A 280 52.06 41.61 -34.80
C ALA A 280 51.98 42.95 -34.06
N GLU A 281 52.14 42.96 -32.72
CA GLU A 281 52.19 44.20 -31.92
C GLU A 281 53.36 45.11 -32.33
N ARG A 282 54.53 44.53 -32.64
CA ARG A 282 55.70 45.29 -33.16
C ARG A 282 55.39 46.00 -34.50
N CYS A 283 54.39 45.53 -35.22
CA CYS A 283 53.97 46.09 -36.50
C CYS A 283 53.04 47.31 -36.36
N GLU A 284 52.61 47.67 -35.14
CA GLU A 284 51.79 48.86 -34.90
C GLU A 284 52.54 50.18 -35.11
N HIS A 285 53.87 50.17 -35.09
CA HIS A 285 54.68 51.35 -35.41
C HIS A 285 54.81 51.62 -36.92
N LEU A 286 54.44 50.66 -37.78
CA LEU A 286 54.61 50.79 -39.23
C LEU A 286 53.84 51.97 -39.87
N PRO A 287 52.59 52.32 -39.48
CA PRO A 287 51.90 53.48 -40.04
C PRO A 287 52.63 54.81 -39.80
N ALA A 288 53.32 54.97 -38.66
CA ALA A 288 54.14 56.16 -38.40
C ALA A 288 55.37 56.21 -39.34
N VAL A 289 55.94 55.05 -39.68
CA VAL A 289 56.98 54.93 -40.72
C VAL A 289 56.40 55.21 -42.11
N GLU A 290 55.18 54.76 -42.42
CA GLU A 290 54.51 55.13 -43.68
C GLU A 290 54.36 56.65 -43.79
N ASP A 291 53.82 57.33 -42.78
CA ASP A 291 53.60 58.79 -42.83
C ASP A 291 54.89 59.61 -42.87
N ALA A 292 55.95 59.15 -42.20
CA ALA A 292 57.30 59.71 -42.37
C ALA A 292 57.78 59.59 -43.83
N VAL A 293 57.65 58.42 -44.44
CA VAL A 293 58.11 58.20 -45.82
C VAL A 293 57.19 58.87 -46.87
N ARG A 294 55.88 58.98 -46.62
CA ARG A 294 54.96 59.82 -47.43
C ARG A 294 55.39 61.29 -47.40
N SER A 295 55.88 61.76 -46.26
CA SER A 295 56.37 63.14 -46.11
C SER A 295 57.70 63.35 -46.84
N ILE A 296 58.62 62.37 -46.80
CA ILE A 296 59.85 62.37 -47.62
C ILE A 296 59.52 62.36 -49.13
N LEU A 297 58.54 61.56 -49.57
CA LEU A 297 58.09 61.56 -50.97
C LEU A 297 57.52 62.91 -51.43
N ARG A 298 56.78 63.62 -50.56
CA ARG A 298 56.30 64.99 -50.87
C ARG A 298 57.47 65.94 -51.08
N LEU A 299 58.39 66.00 -50.11
CA LEU A 299 59.60 66.82 -50.21
C LEU A 299 60.43 66.49 -51.47
N ALA A 300 60.53 65.22 -51.86
CA ALA A 300 61.20 64.83 -53.09
C ALA A 300 60.45 65.28 -54.36
N ALA A 301 59.10 65.28 -54.36
CA ALA A 301 58.30 65.82 -55.47
C ALA A 301 58.41 67.36 -55.55
N ASP A 302 58.43 68.05 -54.40
CA ASP A 302 58.63 69.50 -54.30
C ASP A 302 60.04 69.90 -54.78
N LEU A 303 61.06 69.09 -54.46
CA LEU A 303 62.41 69.20 -55.00
C LEU A 303 62.46 68.93 -56.51
N GLY A 304 61.75 67.91 -57.02
CA GLY A 304 61.64 67.67 -58.47
C GLY A 304 60.84 68.75 -59.23
N ALA A 305 60.02 69.54 -58.53
CA ALA A 305 59.39 70.76 -59.03
C ALA A 305 60.30 72.00 -58.85
N ALA A 306 61.26 71.97 -57.94
CA ALA A 306 62.35 72.96 -57.87
C ALA A 306 63.38 72.72 -58.97
N GLN A 307 63.79 71.47 -59.23
CA GLN A 307 64.70 71.10 -60.32
C GLN A 307 64.19 71.61 -61.67
N ARG A 308 62.93 71.34 -62.04
CA ARG A 308 62.37 71.86 -63.31
C ARG A 308 62.33 73.39 -63.40
N ARG A 309 62.19 74.09 -62.27
CA ARG A 309 62.34 75.56 -62.22
C ARG A 309 63.81 75.99 -62.33
N VAL A 310 64.75 75.22 -61.82
CA VAL A 310 66.20 75.45 -62.03
C VAL A 310 66.59 75.16 -63.47
N GLU A 311 66.04 74.13 -64.12
CA GLU A 311 66.22 73.86 -65.55
C GLU A 311 65.65 74.99 -66.41
N GLU A 312 64.43 75.46 -66.10
CA GLU A 312 63.83 76.63 -66.74
C GLU A 312 64.67 77.90 -66.53
N LEU A 313 65.10 78.19 -65.29
CA LEU A 313 65.99 79.31 -64.99
C LEU A 313 67.37 79.15 -65.66
N THR A 314 67.88 77.94 -65.82
CA THR A 314 69.15 77.68 -66.51
C THR A 314 69.00 77.93 -68.02
N LEU A 315 67.87 77.56 -68.62
CA LEU A 315 67.54 77.91 -70.01
C LEU A 315 67.29 79.42 -70.19
N GLN A 316 66.69 80.09 -69.20
CA GLN A 316 66.60 81.56 -69.19
C GLN A 316 67.98 82.20 -69.03
N VAL A 317 68.88 81.65 -68.19
CA VAL A 317 70.27 82.10 -68.07
C VAL A 317 71.02 81.86 -69.39
N PHE A 318 70.91 80.70 -70.05
CA PHE A 318 71.45 80.51 -71.41
C PHE A 318 70.91 81.56 -72.39
N GLY A 319 69.61 81.88 -72.33
CA GLY A 319 69.01 82.93 -73.17
C GLY A 319 69.48 84.34 -72.85
N VAL A 320 69.79 84.64 -71.58
CA VAL A 320 70.36 85.92 -71.13
C VAL A 320 71.86 85.99 -71.42
N GLU A 321 72.60 84.90 -71.29
CA GLU A 321 74.00 84.76 -71.69
C GLU A 321 74.14 84.93 -73.20
N ASP A 322 73.31 84.27 -74.02
CA ASP A 322 73.32 84.43 -75.47
C ASP A 322 72.83 85.83 -75.88
N SER A 323 71.84 86.40 -75.17
CA SER A 323 71.46 87.82 -75.35
C SER A 323 72.55 88.80 -74.92
N ALA A 324 73.38 88.45 -73.93
CA ALA A 324 74.50 89.27 -73.46
C ALA A 324 75.75 89.12 -74.34
N LEU A 325 76.01 87.92 -74.87
CA LEU A 325 77.00 87.67 -75.92
C LEU A 325 76.58 88.36 -77.22
N LYS A 326 75.29 88.37 -77.54
CA LYS A 326 74.71 89.13 -78.64
C LYS A 326 74.76 90.64 -78.38
N ALA A 327 74.51 91.10 -77.15
CA ALA A 327 74.71 92.51 -76.79
C ALA A 327 76.19 92.91 -76.81
N VAL A 328 77.11 92.01 -76.46
CA VAL A 328 78.57 92.23 -76.56
C VAL A 328 79.04 92.15 -78.01
N SER A 329 78.45 91.31 -78.86
CA SER A 329 78.73 91.30 -80.31
C SER A 329 78.08 92.49 -81.02
N GLU A 330 76.94 92.98 -80.54
CA GLU A 330 76.33 94.25 -80.95
C GLU A 330 77.13 95.45 -80.41
N ILE A 331 77.75 95.38 -79.23
CA ILE A 331 78.69 96.41 -78.73
C ILE A 331 80.00 96.36 -79.51
N LEU A 332 80.51 95.18 -79.87
CA LEU A 332 81.67 95.05 -80.77
C LEU A 332 81.34 95.48 -82.20
N ALA A 333 80.12 95.23 -82.68
CA ALA A 333 79.63 95.75 -83.96
C ALA A 333 79.33 97.25 -83.90
N ILE A 334 78.95 97.79 -82.74
CA ILE A 334 78.87 99.24 -82.48
C ILE A 334 80.27 99.83 -82.32
N GLN A 335 81.28 99.12 -81.81
CA GLN A 335 82.67 99.57 -81.83
C GLN A 335 83.20 99.56 -83.27
N GLN A 336 83.04 98.47 -84.02
CA GLN A 336 83.39 98.42 -85.45
C GLN A 336 82.60 99.43 -86.27
N ALA A 337 81.34 99.71 -85.92
CA ALA A 337 80.52 100.79 -86.46
C ALA A 337 80.59 102.08 -85.62
N LEU A 338 81.65 102.30 -84.83
CA LEU A 338 82.04 103.57 -84.21
C LEU A 338 83.43 103.96 -84.71
N ASP A 339 84.35 103.01 -84.82
CA ASP A 339 85.47 103.03 -85.78
C ASP A 339 84.94 103.34 -87.20
N ALA A 340 83.76 102.81 -87.54
CA ALA A 340 82.98 103.14 -88.72
C ALA A 340 81.61 103.82 -88.41
N MET A 341 81.51 104.66 -87.36
CA MET A 341 80.58 105.86 -87.27
C MET A 341 81.35 107.18 -87.11
N GLN A 342 82.64 107.07 -86.84
CA GLN A 342 83.67 107.80 -87.56
C GLN A 342 83.59 107.50 -89.10
N ALA A 343 82.60 106.68 -89.55
CA ALA A 343 81.99 106.52 -90.91
C ALA A 343 80.37 106.47 -91.12
N ASP A 344 79.47 105.52 -90.61
CA ASP A 344 78.02 105.05 -91.03
C ASP A 344 76.79 104.66 -89.98
N ASN A 345 75.96 103.52 -89.97
CA ASN A 345 74.72 103.24 -89.06
C ASN A 345 73.91 101.81 -88.93
N SER A 346 72.87 101.56 -88.01
CA SER A 346 71.93 100.29 -87.89
C SER A 346 70.67 100.18 -86.84
N ILE A 347 69.67 99.17 -86.88
CA ILE A 347 68.40 98.95 -85.97
C ILE A 347 67.59 97.53 -85.92
N LEU A 348 66.70 97.14 -84.89
CA LEU A 348 65.66 95.96 -84.83
C LEU A 348 64.73 95.64 -83.52
N LYS A 349 63.52 94.90 -83.48
CA LYS A 349 62.73 94.19 -82.30
C LYS A 349 61.23 93.53 -82.44
N MET A 350 60.64 92.73 -81.44
CA MET A 350 59.18 92.24 -81.06
C MET A 350 58.53 90.80 -81.47
N ARG A 351 57.40 90.08 -81.03
CA ARG A 351 56.38 89.74 -79.88
C ARG A 351 55.49 88.38 -80.18
N ASN A 352 54.42 87.65 -79.60
CA ASN A 352 53.08 87.70 -78.79
C ASN A 352 52.46 86.29 -78.22
N ASP A 353 51.20 86.13 -77.62
CA ASP A 353 50.61 84.99 -76.72
C ASP A 353 49.00 84.70 -76.57
N LEU A 354 48.43 83.52 -76.01
CA LEU A 354 46.96 83.08 -75.61
C LEU A 354 46.74 81.54 -75.08
N GLY A 355 45.66 80.80 -74.54
CA GLY A 355 44.33 80.85 -73.72
C GLY A 355 43.18 79.67 -73.81
N VAL A 356 42.55 78.99 -72.75
CA VAL A 356 41.43 77.86 -72.77
C VAL A 356 40.53 77.45 -71.46
N VAL A 357 39.35 76.66 -71.47
CA VAL A 357 38.48 76.07 -70.28
C VAL A 357 37.22 75.05 -70.53
N LYS A 358 36.63 74.18 -69.57
CA LYS A 358 35.27 73.39 -69.60
C LYS A 358 34.51 72.78 -68.27
N GLU A 359 33.70 71.63 -68.22
CA GLU A 359 32.37 71.34 -67.42
C GLU A 359 31.81 69.82 -67.13
N THR A 360 30.76 69.48 -66.24
CA THR A 360 30.20 68.06 -65.81
C THR A 360 28.69 67.82 -65.17
N VAL A 361 28.12 66.56 -64.91
CA VAL A 361 26.72 66.13 -64.28
C VAL A 361 26.49 64.55 -63.90
N LYS A 362 25.44 63.75 -63.34
CA LYS A 362 24.02 63.67 -62.66
C LYS A 362 23.58 62.28 -61.87
N GLU A 363 22.27 61.87 -61.52
CA GLU A 363 21.77 60.79 -60.49
C GLU A 363 20.41 59.87 -60.64
N MET A 364 19.92 58.97 -59.66
CA MET A 364 18.65 58.05 -59.68
C MET A 364 18.07 57.23 -58.37
N TYR A 365 16.91 56.45 -58.34
CA TYR A 365 16.19 55.71 -57.14
C TYR A 365 14.97 54.63 -57.34
N ARG A 366 14.44 53.75 -56.35
CA ARG A 366 13.01 53.08 -56.12
C ARG A 366 12.76 51.75 -55.18
N ALA A 367 11.51 51.24 -54.81
CA ALA A 367 11.12 50.06 -53.85
C ALA A 367 9.62 49.36 -53.81
N ARG A 368 9.25 48.27 -52.99
CA ARG A 368 7.87 47.49 -52.84
C ARG A 368 7.56 46.54 -51.55
N ARG A 369 6.33 45.94 -51.27
CA ARG A 369 5.90 44.98 -50.09
C ARG A 369 4.65 43.95 -50.20
N GLU A 370 4.42 42.90 -49.32
CA GLU A 370 3.17 42.18 -48.73
C GLU A 370 3.51 41.18 -47.51
N LEU A 371 2.66 40.27 -46.90
CA LEU A 371 2.68 39.87 -45.42
C LEU A 371 2.62 38.36 -44.86
N ALA A 372 3.36 38.10 -43.73
CA ALA A 372 3.23 37.27 -42.44
C ALA A 372 2.55 35.84 -42.21
N HIS A 373 2.99 35.04 -41.19
CA HIS A 373 2.57 33.63 -40.81
C HIS A 373 2.61 33.24 -39.26
N PRO A 374 2.08 32.06 -38.75
CA PRO A 374 1.95 31.64 -37.29
C PRO A 374 2.36 30.16 -36.85
N GLU A 375 2.18 29.73 -35.56
CA GLU A 375 2.51 28.36 -34.96
C GLU A 375 1.54 27.80 -33.81
N PRO A 376 1.65 26.51 -33.31
CA PRO A 376 0.68 25.75 -32.45
C PRO A 376 1.16 25.22 -31.03
N PRO A 377 0.35 24.48 -30.21
CA PRO A 377 0.79 23.17 -29.58
C PRO A 377 -0.31 22.14 -29.08
N SER A 378 0.11 20.98 -28.49
CA SER A 378 -0.58 20.03 -27.52
C SER A 378 -1.66 18.99 -27.99
N GLN A 379 -1.99 17.84 -27.33
CA GLN A 379 -1.22 16.85 -26.48
C GLN A 379 -1.80 15.37 -26.46
N GLN A 380 -2.35 14.79 -25.36
CA GLN A 380 -2.44 13.31 -25.08
C GLN A 380 -3.71 12.71 -24.38
N GLU A 381 -4.08 11.47 -24.78
CA GLU A 381 -4.40 10.18 -24.05
C GLU A 381 -5.42 9.98 -22.86
N ALA A 382 -5.97 8.74 -22.82
CA ALA A 382 -6.38 7.86 -21.66
C ALA A 382 -7.82 7.79 -21.02
N GLN A 383 -8.56 6.73 -21.38
CA GLN A 383 -9.11 5.57 -20.59
C GLN A 383 -10.10 5.61 -19.37
N ASP A 384 -11.06 4.64 -19.41
CA ASP A 384 -11.62 3.70 -18.37
C ASP A 384 -12.85 3.94 -17.42
N GLU A 385 -13.60 2.83 -17.21
CA GLU A 385 -14.58 2.40 -16.14
C GLU A 385 -15.80 3.32 -15.78
N GLY A 386 -16.95 2.90 -15.20
CA GLY A 386 -17.48 1.60 -14.70
C GLY A 386 -18.96 1.69 -14.19
N GLU A 387 -19.59 0.59 -13.73
CA GLU A 387 -21.03 0.41 -13.31
C GLU A 387 -21.38 0.88 -11.85
N PRO A 388 -22.65 0.92 -11.29
CA PRO A 388 -23.57 -0.25 -11.03
C PRO A 388 -25.13 0.02 -10.84
N ASP A 389 -25.89 -0.91 -10.19
CA ASP A 389 -27.37 -1.19 -10.21
C ASP A 389 -28.18 -1.20 -8.83
N LYS A 390 -29.55 -1.35 -8.76
CA LYS A 390 -30.43 -1.68 -7.54
C LYS A 390 -32.00 -1.90 -7.67
N LEU A 391 -32.66 -2.64 -6.70
CA LEU A 391 -34.11 -3.19 -6.62
C LEU A 391 -34.77 -3.39 -5.17
N PRO A 392 -36.13 -3.67 -4.94
CA PRO A 392 -36.74 -4.34 -3.68
C PRO A 392 -38.20 -5.09 -3.60
N GLU A 393 -38.58 -5.85 -2.48
CA GLU A 393 -39.94 -6.40 -1.85
C GLU A 393 -40.34 -7.99 -1.80
N HIS A 394 -41.29 -8.76 -1.07
CA HIS A 394 -42.24 -8.84 0.16
C HIS A 394 -42.92 -10.31 0.55
N GLU A 395 -43.80 -10.58 1.62
CA GLU A 395 -44.23 -11.95 2.26
C GLU A 395 -45.68 -12.29 2.99
N PRO A 396 -46.08 -13.55 3.50
CA PRO A 396 -47.47 -14.07 3.99
C PRO A 396 -47.72 -15.10 5.27
N ALA A 397 -48.97 -15.62 5.67
CA ALA A 397 -49.33 -16.56 6.87
C ALA A 397 -50.76 -17.39 7.01
N GLU A 398 -51.07 -18.26 8.07
CA GLU A 398 -52.31 -19.18 8.39
C GLU A 398 -52.74 -19.39 9.96
N LEU A 399 -53.58 -20.30 10.66
CA LEU A 399 -54.46 -21.58 10.56
C LEU A 399 -55.46 -21.91 11.83
N GLY A 400 -56.22 -23.09 12.00
CA GLY A 400 -57.19 -23.55 13.13
C GLY A 400 -57.59 -25.12 13.24
N ASP A 401 -58.52 -25.86 13.98
CA ASP A 401 -59.60 -25.84 15.10
C ASP A 401 -60.14 -27.30 15.60
N PHE A 402 -60.91 -27.56 16.75
CA PHE A 402 -61.51 -28.92 17.23
C PHE A 402 -62.65 -29.03 18.39
N LYS A 403 -63.39 -30.17 18.70
CA LYS A 403 -64.57 -30.41 19.70
C LYS A 403 -64.88 -31.88 20.32
N GLY A 404 -65.94 -32.15 21.20
CA GLY A 404 -66.28 -33.46 21.96
C GLY A 404 -67.74 -33.78 22.58
N VAL A 405 -68.02 -34.90 23.39
CA VAL A 405 -69.39 -35.50 23.82
C VAL A 405 -69.56 -36.30 25.22
N GLN A 406 -70.74 -36.95 25.62
CA GLN A 406 -71.12 -37.58 26.98
C GLN A 406 -72.15 -38.83 27.08
N VAL A 407 -72.59 -39.36 28.29
CA VAL A 407 -73.43 -40.64 28.59
C VAL A 407 -74.37 -40.70 29.90
N LEU A 408 -75.12 -41.83 30.26
CA LEU A 408 -76.06 -42.05 31.46
C LEU A 408 -76.43 -43.55 31.95
N VAL A 409 -77.24 -43.81 33.04
CA VAL A 409 -77.70 -45.18 33.62
C VAL A 409 -78.92 -45.17 34.67
N GLU A 410 -79.59 -46.31 35.08
CA GLU A 410 -80.73 -46.47 36.11
C GLU A 410 -81.06 -47.93 36.71
N LYS A 411 -81.92 -48.16 37.77
CA LYS A 411 -82.29 -49.51 38.44
C LYS A 411 -83.59 -49.63 39.37
N LEU A 412 -84.17 -50.84 39.70
CA LEU A 412 -85.39 -51.16 40.57
C LEU A 412 -85.41 -52.63 41.24
N GLU A 413 -86.35 -53.35 41.96
CA GLU A 413 -87.73 -53.32 42.62
C GLU A 413 -87.97 -54.63 43.54
N GLY A 414 -88.95 -54.79 44.50
CA GLY A 414 -89.45 -56.10 45.12
C GLY A 414 -90.06 -56.20 46.60
N GLN A 415 -90.88 -57.26 46.98
CA GLN A 415 -91.39 -57.65 48.38
C GLN A 415 -92.12 -59.07 48.51
N SER A 416 -92.35 -59.69 49.71
CA SER A 416 -93.32 -60.84 49.99
C SER A 416 -93.74 -61.15 51.49
N VAL A 417 -94.84 -61.92 51.80
CA VAL A 417 -95.43 -62.19 53.18
C VAL A 417 -96.28 -63.53 53.34
N LEU A 418 -96.79 -63.98 54.55
CA LEU A 418 -97.53 -65.29 54.79
C LEU A 418 -98.86 -65.38 55.68
N SER A 419 -99.00 -66.12 56.84
CA SER A 419 -100.29 -66.75 57.35
C SER A 419 -100.74 -66.70 58.88
N HIS A 420 -101.07 -67.83 59.61
CA HIS A 420 -102.19 -67.86 60.61
C HIS A 420 -102.27 -68.71 61.98
N VAL A 421 -101.26 -69.36 62.63
CA VAL A 421 -101.31 -69.72 64.08
C VAL A 421 -100.81 -68.46 64.71
N GLU A 422 -101.69 -67.45 64.78
CA GLU A 422 -101.42 -66.19 64.09
C GLU A 422 -100.40 -65.28 64.76
N ASN A 423 -100.22 -65.34 66.08
CA ASN A 423 -99.09 -64.64 66.69
C ASN A 423 -97.79 -65.34 66.28
N LEU A 424 -97.72 -66.66 66.41
CA LEU A 424 -96.53 -67.42 66.00
C LEU A 424 -96.32 -67.46 64.47
N ASP A 425 -97.37 -67.42 63.64
CA ASP A 425 -97.23 -67.35 62.18
C ASP A 425 -97.02 -65.91 61.70
N ARG A 426 -97.51 -64.88 62.40
CA ARG A 426 -97.12 -63.49 62.14
C ARG A 426 -95.70 -63.23 62.61
N ASP A 427 -95.24 -63.85 63.69
CA ASP A 427 -93.85 -63.81 64.14
C ASP A 427 -92.95 -64.63 63.20
N VAL A 428 -93.39 -65.81 62.71
CA VAL A 428 -92.68 -66.60 61.69
C VAL A 428 -92.77 -65.96 60.30
N SER A 429 -93.85 -65.24 59.97
CA SER A 429 -94.00 -64.47 58.73
C SER A 429 -93.17 -63.19 58.79
N GLN A 430 -93.10 -62.50 59.93
CA GLN A 430 -92.16 -61.40 60.16
C GLN A 430 -90.73 -61.89 60.16
N LEU A 431 -90.43 -63.06 60.74
CA LEU A 431 -89.10 -63.67 60.68
C LEU A 431 -88.76 -64.13 59.25
N LYS A 432 -89.75 -64.59 58.47
CA LYS A 432 -89.60 -64.96 57.05
C LYS A 432 -89.44 -63.74 56.14
N GLU A 433 -90.22 -62.69 56.40
CA GLU A 433 -90.14 -61.38 55.73
C GLU A 433 -88.79 -60.71 56.07
N TRP A 434 -88.36 -60.78 57.33
CA TRP A 434 -87.03 -60.35 57.78
C TRP A 434 -85.91 -61.20 57.20
N VAL A 435 -86.02 -62.54 57.15
CA VAL A 435 -85.05 -63.40 56.47
C VAL A 435 -85.00 -63.09 54.97
N SER A 436 -86.14 -62.84 54.32
CA SER A 436 -86.18 -62.46 52.90
C SER A 436 -85.57 -61.09 52.64
N GLY A 437 -85.85 -60.10 53.51
CA GLY A 437 -85.25 -58.77 53.47
C GLY A 437 -83.76 -58.79 53.85
N LEU A 438 -83.33 -59.71 54.71
CA LEU A 438 -81.92 -59.94 55.02
C LEU A 438 -81.21 -60.60 53.82
N THR A 439 -81.85 -61.53 53.10
CA THR A 439 -81.31 -62.04 51.83
C THR A 439 -81.26 -60.96 50.75
N GLU A 440 -82.28 -60.11 50.62
CA GLU A 440 -82.27 -59.00 49.65
C GLU A 440 -81.17 -57.96 50.00
N LYS A 441 -81.05 -57.57 51.28
CA LYS A 441 -79.96 -56.71 51.75
C LYS A 441 -78.59 -57.35 51.50
N ARG A 442 -78.44 -58.66 51.77
CA ARG A 442 -77.20 -59.41 51.53
C ARG A 442 -76.86 -59.47 50.04
N GLU A 443 -77.83 -59.72 49.17
CA GLU A 443 -77.67 -59.69 47.72
C GLU A 443 -77.26 -58.29 47.25
N LYS A 444 -77.90 -57.24 47.77
CA LYS A 444 -77.54 -55.84 47.50
C LYS A 444 -76.15 -55.48 48.04
N LEU A 445 -75.73 -56.02 49.18
CA LEU A 445 -74.37 -55.84 49.70
C LEU A 445 -73.34 -56.56 48.80
N GLN A 446 -73.68 -57.76 48.33
CA GLN A 446 -72.86 -58.56 47.41
C GLN A 446 -72.75 -57.92 46.02
N GLU A 447 -73.83 -57.33 45.50
CA GLU A 447 -73.86 -56.50 44.30
C GLU A 447 -72.89 -55.32 44.45
N ASN A 448 -73.05 -54.50 45.50
CA ASN A 448 -72.17 -53.37 45.79
C ASN A 448 -70.69 -53.78 45.91
N LEU A 449 -70.41 -54.91 46.59
CA LEU A 449 -69.04 -55.41 46.78
C LEU A 449 -68.43 -55.93 45.47
N SER A 450 -69.24 -56.55 44.60
CA SER A 450 -68.81 -56.94 43.24
C SER A 450 -68.56 -55.72 42.34
N GLY A 451 -69.40 -54.68 42.44
CA GLY A 451 -69.21 -53.41 41.75
C GLY A 451 -67.94 -52.67 42.19
N LEU A 452 -67.67 -52.62 43.49
CA LEU A 452 -66.43 -52.08 44.05
C LEU A 452 -65.20 -52.85 43.56
N SER A 453 -65.26 -54.19 43.55
CA SER A 453 -64.19 -55.05 43.01
C SER A 453 -63.93 -54.77 41.52
N GLN A 454 -64.97 -54.60 40.71
CA GLN A 454 -64.84 -54.24 39.30
C GLN A 454 -64.32 -52.80 39.09
N ALA A 455 -64.68 -51.86 39.96
CA ALA A 455 -64.13 -50.51 39.94
C ALA A 455 -62.63 -50.49 40.27
N VAL A 456 -62.20 -51.21 41.32
CA VAL A 456 -60.79 -51.36 41.70
C VAL A 456 -59.98 -51.97 40.56
N ARG A 457 -60.45 -53.09 39.97
CA ARG A 457 -59.79 -53.71 38.79
C ARG A 457 -59.68 -52.75 37.60
N GLY A 458 -60.70 -51.94 37.34
CA GLY A 458 -60.67 -50.91 36.29
C GLY A 458 -59.69 -49.76 36.60
N ILE A 459 -59.45 -49.44 37.87
CA ILE A 459 -58.43 -48.49 38.31
C ILE A 459 -57.03 -49.11 38.15
N GLU A 460 -56.85 -50.38 38.50
CA GLU A 460 -55.58 -51.11 38.31
C GLU A 460 -55.19 -51.16 36.82
N GLU A 461 -56.09 -51.58 35.93
CA GLU A 461 -55.87 -51.61 34.48
C GLU A 461 -55.44 -50.23 33.95
N ARG A 462 -56.20 -49.17 34.26
CA ARG A 462 -55.85 -47.78 33.87
C ARG A 462 -54.49 -47.35 34.43
N THR A 463 -54.20 -47.69 35.68
CA THR A 463 -52.93 -47.34 36.34
C THR A 463 -51.74 -48.02 35.66
N THR A 464 -51.87 -49.28 35.22
CA THR A 464 -50.81 -49.95 34.46
C THR A 464 -50.58 -49.30 33.08
N VAL A 465 -51.64 -48.96 32.34
CA VAL A 465 -51.55 -48.28 31.03
C VAL A 465 -50.91 -46.90 31.17
N ILE A 466 -51.33 -46.10 32.14
CA ILE A 466 -50.75 -44.77 32.39
C ILE A 466 -49.28 -44.89 32.83
N THR A 467 -48.94 -45.87 33.68
CA THR A 467 -47.55 -46.12 34.09
C THR A 467 -46.66 -46.49 32.89
N GLN A 468 -47.18 -47.26 31.93
CA GLN A 468 -46.47 -47.59 30.68
C GLN A 468 -46.27 -46.35 29.79
N ASP A 469 -47.30 -45.52 29.59
CA ASP A 469 -47.21 -44.29 28.80
C ASP A 469 -46.25 -43.26 29.43
N VAL A 470 -46.34 -43.03 30.74
CA VAL A 470 -45.40 -42.19 31.51
C VAL A 470 -43.98 -42.72 31.36
N SER A 471 -43.75 -44.02 31.51
CA SER A 471 -42.43 -44.66 31.33
C SER A 471 -41.89 -44.45 29.90
N ALA A 472 -42.71 -44.67 28.88
CA ALA A 472 -42.34 -44.47 27.47
C ALA A 472 -42.03 -42.99 27.14
N LYS A 473 -42.81 -42.06 27.70
CA LYS A 473 -42.58 -40.62 27.55
C LYS A 473 -41.29 -40.18 28.25
N VAL A 474 -41.03 -40.65 29.48
CA VAL A 474 -39.77 -40.41 30.20
C VAL A 474 -38.56 -41.01 29.45
N ALA A 475 -38.69 -42.22 28.89
CA ALA A 475 -37.64 -42.83 28.07
C ALA A 475 -37.35 -42.01 26.79
N SER A 476 -38.38 -41.42 26.16
CA SER A 476 -38.23 -40.49 25.05
C SER A 476 -37.51 -39.20 25.48
N VAL A 477 -37.92 -38.55 26.57
CA VAL A 477 -37.26 -37.34 27.09
C VAL A 477 -35.80 -37.63 27.43
N ARG A 478 -35.51 -38.75 28.10
CA ARG A 478 -34.14 -39.19 28.44
C ARG A 478 -33.30 -39.54 27.20
N THR A 479 -33.92 -39.75 26.04
CA THR A 479 -33.21 -39.95 24.76
C THR A 479 -32.92 -38.60 24.10
N ASP A 480 -33.92 -37.71 24.05
CA ASP A 480 -33.76 -36.37 23.48
C ASP A 480 -32.76 -35.53 24.33
N VAL A 481 -32.75 -35.65 25.67
CA VAL A 481 -31.72 -35.07 26.56
C VAL A 481 -30.31 -35.62 26.30
N ARG A 482 -30.14 -36.93 26.06
CA ARG A 482 -28.82 -37.49 25.70
C ARG A 482 -28.29 -36.94 24.38
N ARG A 483 -29.17 -36.62 23.43
CA ARG A 483 -28.78 -36.00 22.17
C ARG A 483 -28.34 -34.55 22.38
N MET A 484 -28.99 -33.79 23.27
CA MET A 484 -28.51 -32.44 23.64
C MET A 484 -27.10 -32.47 24.26
N ALA A 485 -26.76 -33.49 25.05
CA ALA A 485 -25.39 -33.70 25.53
C ALA A 485 -24.39 -34.12 24.42
N GLY A 486 -24.89 -34.61 23.27
CA GLY A 486 -24.08 -34.75 22.05
C GLY A 486 -23.78 -33.39 21.43
N LEU A 487 -24.79 -32.52 21.30
CA LEU A 487 -24.63 -31.15 20.80
C LEU A 487 -23.69 -30.31 21.68
N GLU A 488 -23.61 -30.59 22.98
CA GLU A 488 -22.62 -29.99 23.89
C GLU A 488 -21.19 -30.26 23.40
N SER A 489 -20.87 -31.51 23.05
CA SER A 489 -19.56 -31.86 22.46
C SER A 489 -19.34 -31.33 21.03
N GLU A 490 -20.41 -31.12 20.25
CA GLU A 490 -20.33 -30.44 18.95
C GLU A 490 -20.02 -28.94 19.12
N VAL A 491 -20.56 -28.29 20.15
CA VAL A 491 -20.24 -26.90 20.52
C VAL A 491 -18.81 -26.78 21.05
N GLU A 492 -18.34 -27.71 21.87
CA GLU A 492 -16.92 -27.76 22.30
C GLU A 492 -15.97 -27.92 21.10
N ALA A 493 -16.30 -28.80 20.16
CA ALA A 493 -15.53 -28.99 18.93
C ALA A 493 -15.54 -27.74 18.03
N LEU A 494 -16.68 -27.02 17.96
CA LEU A 494 -16.76 -25.74 17.26
C LEU A 494 -15.88 -24.67 17.90
N LEU A 495 -15.91 -24.52 19.22
CA LEU A 495 -15.07 -23.56 19.95
C LEU A 495 -13.57 -23.85 19.74
N ALA A 496 -13.16 -25.12 19.72
CA ALA A 496 -11.79 -25.50 19.37
C ALA A 496 -11.45 -25.16 17.91
N SER A 497 -12.40 -25.32 16.98
CA SER A 497 -12.21 -24.96 15.56
C SER A 497 -12.18 -23.44 15.31
N GLU A 498 -12.85 -22.67 16.17
CA GLU A 498 -12.86 -21.21 16.17
C GLU A 498 -11.50 -20.68 16.66
N GLN A 499 -10.96 -21.21 17.77
CA GLN A 499 -9.61 -20.90 18.23
C GLN A 499 -8.53 -21.26 17.18
N GLU A 500 -8.63 -22.44 16.55
CA GLU A 500 -7.72 -22.83 15.45
C GLU A 500 -7.85 -21.90 14.22
N LEU A 501 -9.02 -21.30 14.00
CA LEU A 501 -9.23 -20.31 12.96
C LEU A 501 -8.67 -18.94 13.35
N GLU A 502 -8.84 -18.49 14.59
CA GLU A 502 -8.24 -17.24 15.11
C GLU A 502 -6.71 -17.27 15.03
N GLU A 503 -6.08 -18.38 15.47
CA GLU A 503 -4.63 -18.57 15.34
C GLU A 503 -4.17 -18.48 13.87
N LYS A 504 -4.98 -19.02 12.94
CA LYS A 504 -4.71 -18.98 11.50
C LYS A 504 -4.91 -17.59 10.91
N VAL A 505 -5.94 -16.84 11.30
CA VAL A 505 -6.11 -15.43 10.91
C VAL A 505 -4.90 -14.63 11.38
N ALA A 506 -4.54 -14.73 12.66
CA ALA A 506 -3.37 -14.04 13.21
C ALA A 506 -2.06 -14.49 12.53
N HIS A 507 -1.93 -15.74 12.08
CA HIS A 507 -0.78 -16.20 11.29
C HIS A 507 -0.76 -15.62 9.88
N ALA A 508 -1.90 -15.66 9.17
CA ALA A 508 -2.07 -15.11 7.83
C ALA A 508 -1.74 -13.61 7.82
N GLU A 509 -2.28 -12.84 8.77
CA GLU A 509 -1.97 -11.41 8.93
C GLU A 509 -0.47 -11.16 9.08
N ARG A 510 0.21 -11.85 10.00
CA ARG A 510 1.66 -11.75 10.19
C ARG A 510 2.44 -12.14 8.93
N ALA A 511 2.01 -13.18 8.22
CA ALA A 511 2.64 -13.64 6.99
C ALA A 511 2.42 -12.67 5.82
N MET A 512 1.23 -12.07 5.70
CA MET A 512 0.88 -11.07 4.69
C MET A 512 1.61 -9.75 4.93
N VAL A 513 1.57 -9.23 6.16
CA VAL A 513 2.32 -8.02 6.58
C VAL A 513 3.81 -8.22 6.34
N LYS A 514 4.37 -9.40 6.67
CA LYS A 514 5.78 -9.69 6.36
C LYS A 514 6.03 -9.67 4.85
N ARG A 515 5.25 -10.38 4.02
CA ARG A 515 5.44 -10.40 2.55
C ARG A 515 5.40 -9.00 1.95
N ILE A 516 4.45 -8.16 2.38
CA ILE A 516 4.32 -6.79 1.92
C ILE A 516 5.53 -5.95 2.37
N GLY A 517 5.98 -6.12 3.62
CA GLY A 517 7.20 -5.49 4.14
C GLY A 517 8.48 -5.90 3.41
N ASP A 518 8.63 -7.20 3.11
CA ASP A 518 9.78 -7.74 2.36
C ASP A 518 9.83 -7.12 0.94
N VAL A 519 8.69 -7.06 0.22
CA VAL A 519 8.60 -6.43 -1.11
C VAL A 519 8.85 -4.92 -1.05
N LEU A 520 8.29 -4.20 -0.05
CA LEU A 520 8.53 -2.76 0.12
C LEU A 520 9.99 -2.45 0.45
N ALA A 521 10.67 -3.27 1.26
CA ALA A 521 12.10 -3.12 1.52
C ALA A 521 12.92 -3.34 0.24
N SER A 522 12.62 -4.41 -0.52
CA SER A 522 13.19 -4.70 -1.83
C SER A 522 12.99 -3.52 -2.82
N SER A 523 11.82 -2.90 -2.80
CA SER A 523 11.49 -1.69 -3.57
C SER A 523 12.35 -0.47 -3.17
N ILE A 524 12.49 -0.20 -1.87
CA ILE A 524 13.31 0.88 -1.33
C ILE A 524 14.79 0.68 -1.70
N ASP A 525 15.31 -0.54 -1.62
CA ASP A 525 16.68 -0.86 -2.04
C ASP A 525 16.87 -0.67 -3.56
N ARG A 526 15.91 -1.10 -4.40
CA ARG A 526 15.91 -0.81 -5.84
C ARG A 526 15.94 0.70 -6.12
N VAL A 527 15.05 1.47 -5.48
CA VAL A 527 14.90 2.91 -5.69
C VAL A 527 16.10 3.70 -5.18
N THR A 528 16.69 3.34 -4.03
CA THR A 528 17.90 4.00 -3.52
C THR A 528 19.13 3.74 -4.39
N VAL A 529 19.29 2.53 -4.94
CA VAL A 529 20.33 2.24 -5.94
C VAL A 529 20.13 3.08 -7.20
N LEU A 530 18.91 3.13 -7.76
CA LEU A 530 18.60 3.96 -8.94
C LEU A 530 18.88 5.44 -8.67
N LYS A 531 18.37 5.98 -7.56
CA LYS A 531 18.63 7.36 -7.14
C LYS A 531 20.12 7.65 -7.04
N SER A 532 20.92 6.75 -6.46
CA SER A 532 22.37 6.93 -6.38
C SER A 532 23.03 7.03 -7.76
N SER A 533 22.51 6.33 -8.79
CA SER A 533 23.00 6.43 -10.16
C SER A 533 22.57 7.73 -10.83
N THR A 534 21.30 8.13 -10.65
CA THR A 534 20.78 9.44 -11.08
C THR A 534 21.58 10.60 -10.47
N ASP A 535 21.87 10.57 -9.17
CA ASP A 535 22.64 11.60 -8.47
C ASP A 535 24.09 11.70 -8.98
N ARG A 536 24.75 10.56 -9.26
CA ARG A 536 26.09 10.54 -9.89
C ARG A 536 26.07 11.16 -11.29
N ASN A 537 25.10 10.79 -12.12
CA ASN A 537 24.96 11.31 -13.47
C ASN A 537 24.60 12.80 -13.49
N GLY A 538 23.73 13.25 -12.57
CA GLY A 538 23.44 14.67 -12.35
C GLY A 538 24.69 15.45 -11.98
N GLN A 539 25.51 14.95 -11.06
CA GLN A 539 26.79 15.58 -10.70
C GLN A 539 27.78 15.66 -11.88
N SER A 540 27.89 14.64 -12.74
CA SER A 540 28.79 14.72 -13.89
C SER A 540 28.27 15.61 -15.02
N LEU A 541 26.95 15.64 -15.27
CA LEU A 541 26.33 16.66 -16.14
C LEU A 541 26.60 18.09 -15.62
N GLU A 542 26.58 18.27 -14.31
CA GLU A 542 26.92 19.53 -13.66
C GLU A 542 28.42 19.88 -13.78
N ARG A 543 29.34 18.92 -13.69
CA ARG A 543 30.77 19.13 -13.99
C ARG A 543 30.97 19.55 -15.46
N LEU A 544 30.39 18.77 -16.40
CA LEU A 544 30.37 19.06 -17.83
C LEU A 544 29.91 20.48 -18.14
N ARG A 545 28.80 20.93 -17.53
CA ARG A 545 28.25 22.29 -17.72
C ARG A 545 29.22 23.39 -17.31
N ARG A 546 29.86 23.27 -16.14
CA ARG A 546 30.88 24.25 -15.68
C ARG A 546 32.07 24.30 -16.62
N GLN A 547 32.62 23.14 -16.95
CA GLN A 547 33.75 23.02 -17.87
C GLN A 547 33.42 23.49 -19.29
N LEU A 548 32.15 23.46 -19.72
CA LEU A 548 31.70 23.97 -21.01
C LEU A 548 31.59 25.49 -21.02
N ALA A 549 31.19 26.10 -19.90
CA ALA A 549 31.19 27.56 -19.73
C ALA A 549 32.62 28.12 -19.61
N GLU A 550 33.53 27.39 -18.94
CA GLU A 550 34.96 27.71 -18.92
C GLU A 550 35.58 27.64 -20.33
N LEU A 551 35.21 26.61 -21.11
CA LEU A 551 35.67 26.43 -22.49
C LEU A 551 35.14 27.54 -23.41
N SER A 552 33.86 27.88 -23.36
CA SER A 552 33.29 28.94 -24.22
C SER A 552 33.82 30.33 -23.87
N ALA A 553 34.17 30.59 -22.60
CA ALA A 553 34.87 31.81 -22.20
C ALA A 553 36.32 31.84 -22.74
N ALA A 554 37.01 30.69 -22.78
CA ALA A 554 38.35 30.57 -23.38
C ALA A 554 38.33 30.75 -24.90
N ASP A 555 37.33 30.19 -25.59
CA ASP A 555 37.11 30.36 -27.04
C ASP A 555 36.75 31.81 -27.40
N ALA A 556 35.87 32.47 -26.63
CA ALA A 556 35.59 33.89 -26.82
C ALA A 556 36.85 34.78 -26.66
N ALA A 557 37.73 34.46 -25.70
CA ALA A 557 39.02 35.13 -25.54
C ALA A 557 40.01 34.81 -26.68
N LEU A 558 40.00 33.58 -27.21
CA LEU A 558 40.75 33.17 -28.40
C LEU A 558 40.31 33.96 -29.64
N ALA A 559 39.00 34.06 -29.89
CA ALA A 559 38.42 34.80 -31.00
C ALA A 559 38.82 36.29 -30.96
N GLY A 560 38.80 36.92 -29.79
CA GLY A 560 39.32 38.29 -29.61
C GLY A 560 40.80 38.42 -29.97
N ARG A 561 41.65 37.48 -29.51
CA ARG A 561 43.09 37.45 -29.86
C ARG A 561 43.30 37.24 -31.37
N LEU A 562 42.54 36.35 -32.00
CA LEU A 562 42.55 36.17 -33.46
C LEU A 562 42.18 37.46 -34.19
N GLN A 563 41.11 38.15 -33.78
CA GLN A 563 40.70 39.42 -34.40
C GLN A 563 41.78 40.50 -34.28
N THR A 564 42.47 40.60 -33.13
CA THR A 564 43.61 41.53 -32.99
C THR A 564 44.77 41.16 -33.93
N LEU A 565 45.11 39.87 -34.06
CA LEU A 565 46.14 39.37 -34.98
C LEU A 565 45.77 39.64 -36.45
N GLU A 566 44.52 39.41 -36.84
CA GLU A 566 44.02 39.73 -38.19
C GLU A 566 44.07 41.23 -38.47
N SER A 567 43.73 42.07 -37.49
CA SER A 567 43.87 43.52 -37.63
C SER A 567 45.34 43.93 -37.84
N GLY A 568 46.28 43.27 -37.14
CA GLY A 568 47.73 43.44 -37.31
C GLY A 568 48.22 42.95 -38.68
N ARG A 569 47.71 41.82 -39.16
CA ARG A 569 47.95 41.30 -40.53
C ARG A 569 47.43 42.28 -41.59
N ALA A 570 46.26 42.89 -41.38
CA ALA A 570 45.70 43.89 -42.27
C ALA A 570 46.51 45.21 -42.26
N ARG A 571 47.07 45.61 -41.10
CA ARG A 571 48.08 46.70 -41.02
C ARG A 571 49.33 46.32 -41.82
N LEU A 572 49.91 45.15 -41.57
CA LEU A 572 51.07 44.63 -42.31
C LEU A 572 50.86 44.61 -43.83
N LEU A 573 49.76 44.06 -44.32
CA LEU A 573 49.48 43.98 -45.76
C LEU A 573 49.44 45.37 -46.41
N LYS A 574 48.83 46.38 -45.76
CA LYS A 574 48.86 47.77 -46.24
C LYS A 574 50.30 48.30 -46.33
N THR A 575 51.12 48.06 -45.30
CA THR A 575 52.51 48.52 -45.28
C THR A 575 53.38 47.85 -46.35
N VAL A 576 53.13 46.58 -46.65
CA VAL A 576 53.82 45.83 -47.73
C VAL A 576 53.38 46.33 -49.10
N THR A 577 52.09 46.62 -49.32
CA THR A 577 51.64 47.26 -50.57
C THR A 577 52.21 48.66 -50.73
N PHE A 578 52.24 49.47 -49.67
CA PHE A 578 52.85 50.80 -49.69
C PHE A 578 54.37 50.75 -49.97
N ALA A 579 55.08 49.77 -49.42
CA ALA A 579 56.49 49.52 -49.72
C ALA A 579 56.71 49.07 -51.17
N SER A 580 55.78 48.30 -51.75
CA SER A 580 55.79 47.95 -53.17
C SER A 580 55.58 49.18 -54.07
N ASP A 581 54.62 50.05 -53.73
CA ASP A 581 54.33 51.30 -54.46
C ASP A 581 55.42 52.37 -54.29
N LEU A 582 56.21 52.28 -53.22
CA LEU A 582 57.40 53.09 -52.98
C LEU A 582 58.55 52.72 -53.92
N LYS A 583 58.75 51.42 -54.19
CA LYS A 583 59.88 50.91 -54.97
C LYS A 583 60.06 51.62 -56.34
N PRO A 584 59.03 51.79 -57.19
CA PRO A 584 59.18 52.57 -58.43
C PRO A 584 59.47 54.05 -58.14
N LYS A 585 58.75 54.68 -57.21
CA LYS A 585 58.90 56.13 -56.90
C LYS A 585 60.31 56.47 -56.42
N VAL A 586 60.89 55.65 -55.54
CA VAL A 586 62.28 55.80 -55.08
C VAL A 586 63.27 55.55 -56.20
N SER A 587 62.98 54.64 -57.15
CA SER A 587 63.83 54.45 -58.34
C SER A 587 63.79 55.64 -59.31
N THR A 588 62.63 56.29 -59.46
CA THR A 588 62.47 57.54 -60.21
C THR A 588 63.25 58.66 -59.54
N ILE A 589 63.01 58.92 -58.25
CA ILE A 589 63.72 59.94 -57.46
C ILE A 589 65.24 59.73 -57.54
N LYS A 590 65.73 58.48 -57.41
CA LYS A 590 67.17 58.18 -57.55
C LYS A 590 67.71 58.49 -58.95
N LYS A 591 66.93 58.27 -60.01
CA LYS A 591 67.30 58.64 -61.37
C LYS A 591 67.32 60.16 -61.55
N ASP A 592 66.33 60.86 -61.00
CA ASP A 592 66.20 62.32 -61.12
C ASP A 592 67.36 63.03 -60.38
N PHE A 593 67.74 62.55 -59.19
CA PHE A 593 68.96 63.00 -58.51
C PHE A 593 70.25 62.71 -59.30
N ALA A 594 70.34 61.56 -59.97
CA ALA A 594 71.49 61.24 -60.83
C ALA A 594 71.52 62.05 -62.15
N LEU A 595 70.42 62.73 -62.52
CA LEU A 595 70.38 63.73 -63.59
C LEU A 595 70.70 65.13 -63.04
N LEU A 596 70.30 65.43 -61.80
CA LEU A 596 70.64 66.68 -61.11
C LEU A 596 72.13 66.79 -60.80
N GLU A 597 72.81 65.69 -60.46
CA GLU A 597 74.24 65.66 -60.12
C GLU A 597 75.14 66.29 -61.22
N PRO A 598 75.08 65.88 -62.51
CA PRO A 598 75.83 66.54 -63.57
C PRO A 598 75.32 67.96 -63.89
N GLN A 599 74.03 68.26 -63.73
CA GLN A 599 73.49 69.63 -63.89
C GLN A 599 74.09 70.59 -62.86
N MET A 600 74.19 70.16 -61.59
CA MET A 600 74.79 70.93 -60.51
C MET A 600 76.31 71.08 -60.68
N ALA A 601 76.99 70.04 -61.17
CA ALA A 601 78.42 70.10 -61.47
C ALA A 601 78.72 71.08 -62.63
N ASP A 602 77.94 71.04 -63.71
CA ASP A 602 78.05 72.00 -64.82
C ASP A 602 77.72 73.42 -64.35
N LEU A 603 76.60 73.64 -63.66
CA LEU A 603 76.24 74.95 -63.13
C LEU A 603 77.33 75.51 -62.19
N THR A 604 77.95 74.67 -61.36
CA THR A 604 79.09 75.06 -60.51
C THR A 604 80.32 75.47 -61.33
N LEU A 605 80.63 74.72 -62.40
CA LEU A 605 81.72 75.07 -63.33
C LEU A 605 81.43 76.36 -64.12
N ARG A 606 80.18 76.57 -64.54
CA ARG A 606 79.76 77.78 -65.27
C ARG A 606 79.75 79.01 -64.37
N ILE A 607 79.31 78.89 -63.11
CA ILE A 607 79.46 79.95 -62.08
C ILE A 607 80.95 80.23 -61.82
N GLY A 608 81.80 79.20 -61.74
CA GLY A 608 83.25 79.37 -61.59
C GLY A 608 83.89 80.15 -62.74
N ARG A 609 83.56 79.81 -63.99
CA ARG A 609 84.01 80.55 -65.18
C ARG A 609 83.48 81.98 -65.21
N LEU A 610 82.20 82.19 -64.91
CA LEU A 610 81.59 83.51 -64.88
C LEU A 610 82.24 84.41 -63.80
N ALA A 611 82.66 83.85 -62.67
CA ALA A 611 83.43 84.55 -61.66
C ALA A 611 84.86 84.88 -62.15
N GLU A 612 85.53 83.95 -62.84
CA GLU A 612 86.86 84.17 -63.44
C GLU A 612 86.83 85.27 -64.53
N ASP A 613 85.84 85.23 -65.42
CA ASP A 613 85.64 86.23 -66.47
C ASP A 613 85.21 87.60 -65.90
N MET A 614 84.49 87.61 -64.77
CA MET A 614 84.16 88.85 -64.07
C MET A 614 85.39 89.45 -63.37
N MET A 615 86.27 88.64 -62.77
CA MET A 615 87.55 89.14 -62.24
C MET A 615 88.45 89.69 -63.37
N ARG A 616 88.55 89.01 -64.52
CA ARG A 616 89.25 89.57 -65.70
C ARG A 616 88.68 90.92 -66.12
N ARG A 617 87.35 91.07 -66.12
CA ARG A 617 86.72 92.37 -66.43
C ARG A 617 86.95 93.42 -65.34
N GLU A 618 87.13 93.05 -64.08
CA GLU A 618 87.58 94.00 -63.04
C GLU A 618 89.04 94.43 -63.27
N GLU A 619 89.92 93.54 -63.72
CA GLU A 619 91.29 93.87 -64.16
C GLU A 619 91.28 94.79 -65.41
N ASP A 620 90.51 94.46 -66.44
CA ASP A 620 90.33 95.31 -67.63
C ASP A 620 89.78 96.71 -67.25
N ILE A 621 88.82 96.78 -66.31
CA ILE A 621 88.29 98.04 -65.80
C ILE A 621 89.33 98.81 -64.97
N ALA A 622 90.25 98.13 -64.27
CA ALA A 622 91.37 98.78 -63.59
C ALA A 622 92.35 99.38 -64.60
N VAL A 623 92.70 98.65 -65.66
CA VAL A 623 93.56 99.14 -66.77
C VAL A 623 92.88 100.27 -67.55
N LEU A 624 91.56 100.22 -67.75
CA LEU A 624 90.79 101.31 -68.34
C LEU A 624 90.74 102.56 -67.44
N ARG A 625 90.74 102.41 -66.12
CA ARG A 625 90.88 103.52 -65.16
C ARG A 625 92.29 104.11 -65.18
N GLU A 626 93.32 103.28 -65.28
CA GLU A 626 94.71 103.73 -65.39
C GLU A 626 94.97 104.48 -66.71
N THR A 627 94.49 103.96 -67.83
CA THR A 627 94.60 104.64 -69.15
C THR A 627 93.76 105.92 -69.21
N LEU A 628 92.60 105.99 -68.55
CA LEU A 628 91.86 107.26 -68.35
C LEU A 628 92.64 108.26 -67.48
N ALA A 629 93.31 107.81 -66.41
CA ALA A 629 94.17 108.67 -65.60
C ALA A 629 95.34 109.23 -66.41
N ASN A 630 95.98 108.39 -67.23
CA ASN A 630 97.07 108.79 -68.13
C ASN A 630 96.60 109.77 -69.22
N LEU A 631 95.42 109.55 -69.83
CA LEU A 631 94.82 110.53 -70.75
C LEU A 631 94.46 111.85 -70.06
N THR A 632 94.04 111.81 -68.80
CA THR A 632 93.77 113.01 -67.98
C THR A 632 95.07 113.76 -67.65
N ALA A 633 96.17 113.06 -67.43
CA ALA A 633 97.50 113.66 -67.25
C ALA A 633 97.98 114.35 -68.54
N VAL A 634 97.89 113.69 -69.70
CA VAL A 634 98.22 114.27 -71.01
C VAL A 634 97.35 115.49 -71.33
N GLN A 635 96.08 115.51 -70.90
CA GLN A 635 95.22 116.70 -71.00
C GLN A 635 95.69 117.86 -70.10
N GLY A 636 96.34 117.55 -68.97
CA GLY A 636 97.03 118.53 -68.12
C GLY A 636 98.28 119.11 -68.78
N ASP A 637 99.14 118.25 -69.33
CA ASP A 637 100.37 118.67 -70.02
C ASP A 637 100.08 119.54 -71.25
N LEU A 638 99.05 119.20 -72.03
CA LEU A 638 98.62 120.00 -73.18
C LEU A 638 98.15 121.42 -72.78
N ARG A 639 97.53 121.57 -71.59
CA ARG A 639 97.19 122.88 -71.02
C ARG A 639 98.42 123.65 -70.54
N SER A 640 99.43 122.96 -70.02
CA SER A 640 100.72 123.56 -69.62
C SER A 640 101.43 124.20 -70.82
N VAL A 641 101.53 123.46 -71.94
CA VAL A 641 102.09 123.96 -73.20
C VAL A 641 101.30 125.17 -73.72
N GLN A 642 99.96 125.13 -73.63
CA GLN A 642 99.10 126.25 -74.05
C GLN A 642 99.29 127.52 -73.20
N GLN A 643 99.74 127.42 -71.94
CA GLN A 643 100.02 128.58 -71.09
C GLN A 643 101.40 129.22 -71.33
N GLN A 644 102.37 128.49 -71.87
CA GLN A 644 103.73 129.02 -72.08
C GLN A 644 103.86 129.96 -73.30
N LEU A 645 102.95 129.88 -74.28
CA LEU A 645 103.09 130.53 -75.59
C LEU A 645 102.66 132.01 -75.67
N THR A 646 102.58 132.73 -74.55
CA THR A 646 102.10 134.14 -74.51
C THR A 646 103.08 135.13 -73.84
N GLN A 647 104.36 134.73 -73.74
CA GLN A 647 105.53 135.46 -73.19
C GLN A 647 106.78 135.10 -74.03
N VAL A 648 107.71 135.95 -74.48
CA VAL A 648 107.92 137.42 -74.40
C VAL A 648 108.19 137.96 -72.97
N PRO A 649 109.24 138.79 -72.72
CA PRO A 649 110.16 139.47 -73.65
C PRO A 649 111.62 138.94 -73.65
N ASN A 650 112.44 139.48 -74.56
CA ASN A 650 113.87 139.18 -74.79
C ASN A 650 114.58 140.50 -75.25
N ILE A 651 115.91 140.66 -75.36
CA ILE A 651 117.08 139.75 -75.20
C ILE A 651 118.31 140.59 -74.72
N SER A 652 119.34 139.95 -74.13
CA SER A 652 120.64 140.54 -73.74
C SER A 652 121.63 139.40 -73.45
N ASP A 653 122.88 139.31 -73.94
CA ASP A 653 123.71 140.20 -74.80
C ASP A 653 124.16 141.54 -74.14
N VAL A 654 125.34 142.13 -74.41
CA VAL A 654 126.32 141.89 -75.48
C VAL A 654 127.78 141.78 -74.99
N PHE A 655 128.42 140.62 -75.22
CA PHE A 655 129.86 140.45 -75.51
C PHE A 655 130.07 139.01 -76.04
N PRO A 656 130.71 138.76 -77.21
CA PRO A 656 130.15 137.73 -78.11
C PRO A 656 131.16 136.69 -78.66
N GLN A 657 130.99 135.42 -78.24
CA GLN A 657 131.35 134.19 -78.98
C GLN A 657 130.30 133.12 -78.61
N THR A 658 129.48 132.53 -79.49
CA THR A 658 129.67 131.76 -80.75
C THR A 658 130.10 130.31 -80.55
N ASN A 659 129.44 129.41 -81.31
CA ASN A 659 129.41 127.95 -81.21
C ASN A 659 128.67 127.43 -79.94
N GLU A 660 127.95 126.32 -79.98
CA GLU A 660 127.73 125.35 -81.09
C GLU A 660 126.27 124.85 -81.08
N PRO A 661 125.68 124.45 -82.23
CA PRO A 661 124.27 124.06 -82.28
C PRO A 661 124.07 122.59 -81.86
N GLY A 662 123.15 122.37 -80.93
CA GLY A 662 122.46 121.10 -80.71
C GLY A 662 120.96 121.40 -80.76
N GLU A 663 120.33 121.01 -81.87
CA GLU A 663 118.95 121.38 -82.27
C GLU A 663 117.85 120.74 -81.41
#